data_AF-A0A8B8A966-F1
#
_entry.id   AF-A0A8B8A966-F1
#
_cell.length_a   1.000
_cell.length_b   1.000
_cell.length_c   1.000
_cell.angle_alpha   90.00
_cell.angle_beta   90.00
_cell.angle_gamma   90.00
#
_symmetry.space_group_name_H-M   'P 1'
#
loop_
_entity.id
_entity.type
_entity.pdbx_description
1 polymer ?
#
loop_
_entity_poly.entity_id
_entity_poly.type
_entity_poly.pdbx_seq_one_letter_code
_entity_poly.pdbx_strand_id
1 'polypeptide(L)'
;MQIHFFHYSVASKFRKLLAQKMELSKNTDTTMSNQRKRNKIDVYLIHSAEEKSYANTLKERLESYDLSVVTEDDTEPGKYHVQGVSSFVQSCSKCLVVLSESSHNSAWCTLELLLALEKSHRLSTMSVVVLRVLGSTKWQFQLALEMLNTVPRIDISSFSEIENEEILSQLVCLLKDNRTMEDILPAGNIAHAQVWSQYTGFLYYVLPEIDKMIGSTELHQANRDRFPLMMYELVPGNCNCPRIIEDIPRDENRKRITLMKEKTGKITYIHAGNTRTVDLPIYRVTDHDGTEYYCVLEIPNVLLGIQKMIQIRTPSKLQDVDVQMHMSKFYYTLAGILNHPNLPGTYHKARVITFNEDQAGFVLAEEILKAVKEDLKPYKQHDTSIPRKILTDRRYDAFVFNHEEDNPAKDEIANFLEEKGLTLCYESDRIGGSSFNFSEQLNDSRWTILVLSKSALHDPKFSHCCFMLVGEFLRTKRLGIIPVLTDAGHEDIPEAIRIVTYTAVDNNRMYLERILTTLRGEMIPYDTQSLMPAGDVAYVLAWNYAVNYLVDVMPGLGKVITETLKTLNMTPQTCREKLYLIIPKSCECSQSLVEKDERIQFVKTTPETHIGNLNRVYTFDLYKFEFEGKEYHFVGQYPAPVACLRRMYDLKVAGINELEMTSQVEQFCEEITTVLEHKMSEHFTKFCEIVFYDDRKVSLSEELARRIDSP
;
A
#
# COMPACT_ATOMS: atom_id res chain seq x y z
N MET A 1 32.04 -50.03 1.66
CA MET A 1 32.33 -49.79 0.23
C MET A 1 31.09 -49.82 -0.70
N GLN A 2 29.87 -50.08 -0.18
CA GLN A 2 28.62 -50.02 -0.96
C GLN A 2 27.85 -48.68 -0.86
N ILE A 3 28.22 -47.77 0.04
CA ILE A 3 27.52 -46.48 0.22
C ILE A 3 28.02 -45.40 -0.76
N HIS A 4 29.22 -45.53 -1.32
CA HIS A 4 29.74 -44.60 -2.33
C HIS A 4 29.23 -44.86 -3.75
N PHE A 5 28.77 -46.08 -4.06
CA PHE A 5 28.19 -46.40 -5.38
C PHE A 5 26.73 -45.93 -5.54
N PHE A 6 25.99 -45.77 -4.44
CA PHE A 6 24.60 -45.33 -4.47
C PHE A 6 24.46 -43.82 -4.73
N HIS A 7 25.36 -43.00 -4.17
CA HIS A 7 25.37 -41.54 -4.38
C HIS A 7 25.71 -41.14 -5.83
N TYR A 8 26.58 -41.88 -6.52
CA TYR A 8 26.93 -41.59 -7.91
C TYR A 8 25.83 -42.02 -8.92
N SER A 9 25.08 -43.08 -8.61
CA SER A 9 24.01 -43.59 -9.47
C SER A 9 22.77 -42.67 -9.46
N VAL A 10 22.40 -42.13 -8.29
CA VAL A 10 21.26 -41.21 -8.15
C VAL A 10 21.57 -39.83 -8.75
N ALA A 11 22.77 -39.30 -8.56
CA ALA A 11 23.19 -38.03 -9.15
C ALA A 11 23.28 -38.08 -10.70
N SER A 12 23.67 -39.23 -11.26
CA SER A 12 23.71 -39.45 -12.72
C SER A 12 22.30 -39.55 -13.34
N LYS A 13 21.36 -40.22 -12.65
CA LYS A 13 19.95 -40.27 -13.06
C LYS A 13 19.27 -38.89 -12.96
N PHE A 14 19.56 -38.10 -11.93
CA PHE A 14 19.01 -36.76 -11.76
C PHE A 14 19.52 -35.79 -12.84
N ARG A 15 20.80 -35.87 -13.22
CA ARG A 15 21.36 -35.07 -14.34
C ARG A 15 20.80 -35.47 -15.70
N LYS A 16 20.53 -36.75 -15.95
CA LYS A 16 19.87 -37.20 -17.18
C LYS A 16 18.41 -36.77 -17.26
N LEU A 17 17.68 -36.77 -16.14
CA LEU A 17 16.30 -36.25 -16.07
C LEU A 17 16.23 -34.73 -16.24
N LEU A 18 17.18 -33.98 -15.68
CA LEU A 18 17.32 -32.53 -15.91
C LEU A 18 17.70 -32.20 -17.36
N ALA A 19 18.59 -32.98 -17.98
CA ALA A 19 18.95 -32.82 -19.38
C ALA A 19 17.79 -33.15 -20.34
N GLN A 20 17.03 -34.22 -20.08
CA GLN A 20 15.82 -34.55 -20.85
C GLN A 20 14.71 -33.50 -20.66
N LYS A 21 14.53 -32.95 -19.45
CA LYS A 21 13.55 -31.88 -19.19
C LYS A 21 13.95 -30.56 -19.85
N MET A 22 15.26 -30.28 -19.93
CA MET A 22 15.81 -29.14 -20.69
C MET A 22 15.73 -29.34 -22.22
N GLU A 23 15.84 -30.56 -22.75
CA GLU A 23 15.64 -30.84 -24.18
C GLU A 23 14.16 -30.82 -24.60
N LEU A 24 13.25 -31.29 -23.74
CA LEU A 24 11.80 -31.22 -23.97
C LEU A 24 11.26 -29.78 -23.85
N SER A 25 11.82 -28.95 -22.98
CA SER A 25 11.58 -27.50 -22.94
C SER A 25 12.14 -26.80 -24.19
N LYS A 26 13.35 -27.16 -24.66
CA LYS A 26 13.94 -26.58 -25.88
C LYS A 26 13.15 -26.91 -27.15
N ASN A 27 12.53 -28.09 -27.25
CA ASN A 27 11.78 -28.52 -28.44
C ASN A 27 10.30 -28.06 -28.48
N THR A 28 9.72 -27.63 -27.36
CA THR A 28 8.39 -27.00 -27.33
C THR A 28 8.47 -25.48 -27.43
N ASP A 29 9.59 -24.88 -26.99
CA ASP A 29 9.85 -23.46 -27.22
C ASP A 29 10.28 -23.16 -28.66
N THR A 30 10.90 -24.08 -29.41
CA THR A 30 11.45 -23.76 -30.75
C THR A 30 10.39 -23.49 -31.82
N THR A 31 9.18 -24.05 -31.70
CA THR A 31 8.10 -23.86 -32.68
C THR A 31 7.24 -22.62 -32.43
N MET A 32 7.14 -22.13 -31.18
CA MET A 32 6.54 -20.81 -30.89
C MET A 32 7.55 -19.65 -30.85
N SER A 33 8.84 -19.95 -30.65
CA SER A 33 9.96 -18.98 -30.66
C SER A 33 10.26 -18.42 -32.06
N ASN A 34 10.07 -19.22 -33.11
CA ASN A 34 10.47 -18.80 -34.47
C ASN A 34 9.53 -17.78 -35.13
N GLN A 35 8.34 -17.49 -34.57
CA GLN A 35 7.48 -16.38 -35.02
C GLN A 35 7.58 -15.12 -34.13
N ARG A 36 8.22 -15.20 -32.95
CA ARG A 36 8.44 -14.07 -32.02
C ARG A 36 9.84 -13.43 -32.09
N LYS A 37 10.71 -13.88 -33.00
CA LYS A 37 11.92 -13.13 -33.38
C LYS A 37 11.57 -11.99 -34.35
N ARG A 38 10.90 -10.96 -33.83
CA ARG A 38 10.93 -9.61 -34.42
C ARG A 38 11.77 -8.76 -33.46
N ASN A 39 12.86 -8.21 -33.99
CA ASN A 39 13.83 -7.28 -33.37
C ASN A 39 13.44 -6.77 -31.97
N LYS A 40 13.99 -7.37 -30.92
CA LYS A 40 13.80 -6.90 -29.55
C LYS A 40 14.90 -5.86 -29.28
N ILE A 41 14.48 -4.62 -29.07
CA ILE A 41 15.38 -3.51 -28.72
C ILE A 41 15.76 -3.65 -27.24
N ASP A 42 17.02 -3.46 -26.90
CA ASP A 42 17.49 -3.62 -25.52
C ASP A 42 17.28 -2.34 -24.72
N VAL A 43 17.65 -1.17 -25.28
CA VAL A 43 17.63 0.11 -24.58
C VAL A 43 16.96 1.19 -25.42
N TYR A 44 16.01 1.93 -24.83
CA TYR A 44 15.57 3.22 -25.33
C TYR A 44 16.32 4.34 -24.59
N LEU A 45 17.04 5.20 -25.31
CA LEU A 45 17.83 6.28 -24.74
C LEU A 45 17.03 7.60 -24.77
N ILE A 46 16.63 8.05 -23.58
CA ILE A 46 15.87 9.28 -23.33
C ILE A 46 16.85 10.40 -23.03
N HIS A 47 16.83 11.45 -23.86
CA HIS A 47 17.73 12.60 -23.76
C HIS A 47 17.06 13.88 -24.26
N SER A 48 17.59 15.05 -23.90
CA SER A 48 17.12 16.31 -24.48
C SER A 48 17.68 16.53 -25.89
N ALA A 49 16.99 17.34 -26.69
CA ALA A 49 17.47 17.72 -28.02
C ALA A 49 18.87 18.39 -27.97
N GLU A 50 19.16 19.12 -26.90
CA GLU A 50 20.45 19.78 -26.67
C GLU A 50 21.60 18.79 -26.41
N GLU A 51 21.29 17.57 -25.99
CA GLU A 51 22.25 16.50 -25.68
C GLU A 51 22.43 15.49 -26.81
N LYS A 52 21.82 15.73 -27.97
CA LYS A 52 21.81 14.78 -29.10
C LYS A 52 23.20 14.27 -29.50
N SER A 53 24.19 15.15 -29.53
CA SER A 53 25.58 14.76 -29.85
C SER A 53 26.14 13.77 -28.84
N TYR A 54 25.84 13.96 -27.55
CA TYR A 54 26.29 13.08 -26.48
C TYR A 54 25.52 11.75 -26.50
N ALA A 55 24.20 11.80 -26.70
CA ALA A 55 23.35 10.62 -26.79
C ALA A 55 23.80 9.68 -27.91
N ASN A 56 24.23 10.21 -29.06
CA ASN A 56 24.78 9.42 -30.15
C ASN A 56 26.10 8.75 -29.77
N THR A 57 27.02 9.45 -29.10
CA THR A 57 28.26 8.85 -28.60
C THR A 57 28.01 7.75 -27.57
N LEU A 58 27.04 7.97 -26.67
CA LEU A 58 26.64 6.96 -25.68
C LEU A 58 25.98 5.74 -26.34
N LYS A 59 25.13 5.96 -27.35
CA LYS A 59 24.52 4.91 -28.18
C LYS A 59 25.59 4.00 -28.79
N GLU A 60 26.57 4.57 -29.52
CA GLU A 60 27.66 3.81 -30.14
C GLU A 60 28.47 2.99 -29.12
N ARG A 61 28.73 3.56 -27.94
CA ARG A 61 29.46 2.88 -26.87
C ARG A 61 28.66 1.74 -26.25
N LEU A 62 27.37 1.91 -26.01
CA LEU A 62 26.50 0.84 -25.50
C LEU A 62 26.33 -0.28 -26.53
N GLU A 63 26.24 0.05 -27.81
CA GLU A 63 26.20 -0.93 -28.91
C GLU A 63 27.47 -1.78 -28.98
N SER A 64 28.64 -1.24 -28.63
CA SER A 64 29.87 -2.05 -28.52
C SER A 64 29.86 -3.11 -27.40
N TYR A 65 28.88 -3.07 -26.49
CA TYR A 65 28.66 -4.03 -25.40
C TYR A 65 27.52 -5.03 -25.69
N ASP A 66 27.21 -5.25 -26.97
CA ASP A 66 26.15 -6.12 -27.48
C ASP A 66 24.74 -5.71 -26.99
N LEU A 67 24.46 -4.40 -26.93
CA LEU A 67 23.13 -3.86 -26.63
C LEU A 67 22.53 -3.19 -27.88
N SER A 68 21.29 -3.51 -28.23
CA SER A 68 20.54 -2.77 -29.25
C SER A 68 19.93 -1.50 -28.63
N VAL A 69 20.41 -0.33 -29.05
CA VAL A 69 19.99 0.97 -28.50
C VAL A 69 19.25 1.79 -29.55
N VAL A 70 18.14 2.42 -29.17
CA VAL A 70 17.39 3.35 -30.03
C VAL A 70 17.16 4.70 -29.36
N THR A 71 17.06 5.76 -30.15
CA THR A 71 16.75 7.14 -29.72
C THR A 71 15.53 7.66 -30.49
N GLU A 72 15.00 8.83 -30.12
CA GLU A 72 13.88 9.47 -30.83
C GLU A 72 14.19 9.68 -32.34
N ASP A 73 15.45 9.93 -32.69
CA ASP A 73 15.88 10.13 -34.07
C ASP A 73 15.74 8.89 -34.96
N ASP A 74 15.53 7.71 -34.37
CA ASP A 74 15.24 6.47 -35.09
C ASP A 74 13.74 6.37 -35.50
N THR A 75 12.91 7.40 -35.19
CA THR A 75 11.52 7.53 -35.66
C THR A 75 11.42 7.97 -37.12
N GLU A 76 10.39 7.53 -37.85
CA GLU A 76 10.09 8.04 -39.19
C GLU A 76 9.62 9.52 -39.12
N PRO A 77 10.24 10.45 -39.87
CA PRO A 77 9.82 11.86 -39.89
C PRO A 77 8.35 12.01 -40.29
N GLY A 78 7.54 12.71 -39.47
CA GLY A 78 6.16 13.08 -39.81
C GLY A 78 5.05 12.16 -39.27
N LYS A 79 5.35 11.14 -38.46
CA LYS A 79 4.34 10.47 -37.62
C LYS A 79 4.12 11.23 -36.31
N TYR A 80 2.91 11.14 -35.74
CA TYR A 80 2.58 11.73 -34.44
C TYR A 80 3.60 11.29 -33.36
N HIS A 81 4.49 12.21 -32.96
CA HIS A 81 5.67 11.94 -32.11
C HIS A 81 5.37 11.10 -30.86
N VAL A 82 4.21 11.31 -30.22
CA VAL A 82 3.85 10.63 -28.96
C VAL A 82 3.57 9.13 -29.17
N GLN A 83 2.92 8.72 -30.26
CA GLN A 83 2.65 7.30 -30.53
C GLN A 83 3.94 6.53 -30.87
N GLY A 84 4.86 7.17 -31.59
CA GLY A 84 6.18 6.61 -31.88
C GLY A 84 6.99 6.38 -30.60
N VAL A 85 7.07 7.39 -29.75
CA VAL A 85 7.78 7.32 -28.47
C VAL A 85 7.16 6.29 -27.51
N SER A 86 5.82 6.25 -27.39
CA SER A 86 5.14 5.21 -26.60
C SER A 86 5.46 3.82 -27.13
N SER A 87 5.55 3.63 -28.45
CA SER A 87 5.89 2.34 -29.05
C SER A 87 7.32 1.90 -28.75
N PHE A 88 8.27 2.84 -28.69
CA PHE A 88 9.66 2.55 -28.31
C PHE A 88 9.79 2.20 -26.84
N VAL A 89 9.18 2.98 -25.96
CA VAL A 89 9.12 2.66 -24.52
C VAL A 89 8.49 1.29 -24.31
N GLN A 90 7.45 0.92 -25.05
CA GLN A 90 6.82 -0.40 -24.92
C GLN A 90 7.69 -1.54 -25.46
N SER A 91 8.39 -1.34 -26.57
CA SER A 91 9.14 -2.39 -27.29
C SER A 91 10.56 -2.65 -26.79
N CYS A 92 11.18 -1.71 -26.06
CA CYS A 92 12.52 -1.88 -25.49
C CYS A 92 12.53 -2.79 -24.25
N SER A 93 13.71 -3.20 -23.77
CA SER A 93 13.82 -3.93 -22.49
C SER A 93 14.06 -2.97 -21.32
N LYS A 94 14.86 -1.93 -21.54
CA LYS A 94 15.17 -0.84 -20.60
C LYS A 94 15.02 0.52 -21.26
N CYS A 95 14.81 1.54 -20.45
CA CYS A 95 14.88 2.94 -20.80
C CYS A 95 16.02 3.58 -20.00
N LEU A 96 17.03 4.10 -20.68
CA LEU A 96 18.12 4.85 -20.08
C LEU A 96 17.82 6.34 -20.17
N VAL A 97 17.71 7.02 -19.04
CA VAL A 97 17.42 8.46 -18.98
C VAL A 97 18.68 9.23 -18.65
N VAL A 98 19.07 10.16 -19.51
CA VAL A 98 20.14 11.13 -19.24
C VAL A 98 19.53 12.32 -18.50
N LEU A 99 19.84 12.45 -17.20
CA LEU A 99 19.37 13.54 -16.35
C LEU A 99 20.44 14.63 -16.21
N SER A 100 20.19 15.76 -16.85
CA SER A 100 21.00 16.97 -16.82
C SER A 100 20.10 18.21 -16.64
N GLU A 101 20.71 19.40 -16.66
CA GLU A 101 19.97 20.67 -16.62
C GLU A 101 19.06 20.86 -17.86
N SER A 102 19.47 20.39 -19.04
CA SER A 102 18.68 20.53 -20.26
C SER A 102 17.53 19.52 -20.36
N SER A 103 17.73 18.28 -19.88
CA SER A 103 16.66 17.28 -19.87
C SER A 103 15.63 17.50 -18.76
N HIS A 104 16.00 18.13 -17.64
CA HIS A 104 15.05 18.56 -16.62
C HIS A 104 14.03 19.58 -17.13
N ASN A 105 14.49 20.56 -17.92
CA ASN A 105 13.63 21.59 -18.49
C ASN A 105 12.84 21.09 -19.72
N SER A 106 13.09 19.87 -20.18
CA SER A 106 12.39 19.24 -21.28
C SER A 106 11.13 18.52 -20.79
N ALA A 107 9.97 19.09 -21.11
CA ALA A 107 8.67 18.44 -20.90
C ALA A 107 8.60 17.06 -21.61
N TRP A 108 9.35 16.91 -22.71
CA TRP A 108 9.42 15.67 -23.48
C TRP A 108 10.19 14.57 -22.76
N CYS A 109 11.38 14.86 -22.23
CA CYS A 109 12.15 13.89 -21.45
C CYS A 109 11.36 13.44 -20.20
N THR A 110 10.62 14.37 -19.60
CA THR A 110 9.74 14.09 -18.46
C THR A 110 8.62 13.12 -18.82
N LEU A 111 7.99 13.28 -19.99
CA LEU A 111 6.98 12.36 -20.50
C LEU A 111 7.53 10.94 -20.73
N GLU A 112 8.65 10.84 -21.42
CA GLU A 112 9.27 9.55 -21.75
C GLU A 112 9.67 8.77 -20.51
N LEU A 113 10.21 9.48 -19.52
CA LEU A 113 10.52 8.94 -18.20
C LEU A 113 9.26 8.41 -17.50
N LEU A 114 8.16 9.16 -17.52
CA LEU A 114 6.90 8.77 -16.87
C LEU A 114 6.31 7.51 -17.52
N LEU A 115 6.32 7.42 -18.86
CA LEU A 115 5.90 6.22 -19.59
C LEU A 115 6.79 5.01 -19.26
N ALA A 116 8.10 5.23 -19.11
CA ALA A 116 9.04 4.18 -18.75
C ALA A 116 8.85 3.67 -17.31
N LEU A 117 8.50 4.58 -16.38
CA LEU A 117 8.14 4.23 -15.00
C LEU A 117 6.81 3.47 -14.95
N GLU A 118 5.80 3.91 -15.71
CA GLU A 118 4.51 3.21 -15.83
C GLU A 118 4.71 1.79 -16.37
N LYS A 119 5.50 1.63 -17.43
CA LYS A 119 5.87 0.31 -17.96
C LYS A 119 6.56 -0.55 -16.90
N SER A 120 7.49 0.02 -16.13
CA SER A 120 8.20 -0.72 -15.09
C SER A 120 7.22 -1.30 -14.07
N HIS A 121 6.25 -0.48 -13.67
CA HIS A 121 5.20 -0.86 -12.74
C HIS A 121 4.26 -1.92 -13.31
N ARG A 122 3.72 -1.70 -14.51
CA ARG A 122 2.81 -2.64 -15.20
C ARG A 122 3.42 -4.02 -15.43
N LEU A 123 4.73 -4.08 -15.65
CA LEU A 123 5.46 -5.33 -15.91
C LEU A 123 6.15 -5.90 -14.67
N SER A 124 6.00 -5.26 -13.50
CA SER A 124 6.76 -5.56 -12.26
C SER A 124 8.27 -5.72 -12.47
N THR A 125 8.83 -5.06 -13.48
CA THR A 125 10.26 -5.15 -13.85
C THR A 125 10.86 -3.77 -13.86
N MET A 126 12.07 -3.59 -13.31
CA MET A 126 12.69 -2.26 -13.33
C MET A 126 13.11 -1.94 -14.77
N SER A 127 12.30 -1.19 -15.53
CA SER A 127 12.63 -0.83 -16.91
C SER A 127 13.27 0.55 -17.05
N VAL A 128 13.61 1.25 -15.96
CA VAL A 128 14.29 2.56 -15.99
C VAL A 128 15.68 2.46 -15.37
N VAL A 129 16.65 3.13 -15.99
CA VAL A 129 18.00 3.37 -15.45
C VAL A 129 18.32 4.84 -15.65
N VAL A 130 18.94 5.48 -14.66
CA VAL A 130 19.27 6.91 -14.68
C VAL A 130 20.77 7.14 -14.80
N LEU A 131 21.16 8.00 -15.73
CA LEU A 131 22.50 8.56 -15.81
C LEU A 131 22.43 10.05 -15.44
N ARG A 132 22.90 10.42 -14.26
CA ARG A 132 22.81 11.79 -13.74
C ARG A 132 24.12 12.55 -13.92
N VAL A 133 24.05 13.76 -14.46
CA VAL A 133 25.21 14.63 -14.70
C VAL A 133 25.26 15.74 -13.65
N LEU A 134 26.30 15.74 -12.81
CA LEU A 134 26.44 16.62 -11.63
C LEU A 134 27.03 18.00 -11.92
N GLY A 135 27.47 18.27 -13.15
CA GLY A 135 28.33 19.39 -13.52
C GLY A 135 27.76 20.82 -13.41
N SER A 136 26.51 21.02 -12.97
CA SER A 136 25.94 22.37 -12.80
C SER A 136 25.91 22.76 -11.31
N THR A 137 26.64 23.81 -10.95
CA THR A 137 26.84 24.29 -9.55
C THR A 137 25.72 25.20 -9.03
N LYS A 138 24.64 25.34 -9.80
CA LYS A 138 23.36 25.84 -9.31
C LYS A 138 22.41 24.65 -9.37
N TRP A 139 21.50 24.55 -8.41
CA TRP A 139 20.39 23.58 -8.35
C TRP A 139 20.62 22.31 -7.50
N GLN A 140 19.79 22.20 -6.48
CA GLN A 140 19.47 20.96 -5.79
C GLN A 140 18.37 20.26 -6.61
N PHE A 141 18.60 19.03 -7.05
CA PHE A 141 17.55 18.20 -7.65
C PHE A 141 16.37 18.05 -6.67
N GLN A 142 15.31 18.83 -6.83
CA GLN A 142 13.97 18.38 -6.48
C GLN A 142 13.44 17.65 -7.69
N LEU A 143 13.83 16.38 -7.83
CA LEU A 143 13.26 15.50 -8.85
C LEU A 143 11.74 15.53 -8.69
N ALA A 144 11.02 15.96 -9.74
CA ALA A 144 9.56 15.96 -9.79
C ALA A 144 8.94 14.56 -9.64
N LEU A 145 9.76 13.52 -9.50
CA LEU A 145 9.39 12.15 -9.21
C LEU A 145 10.34 11.63 -8.12
N GLU A 146 9.91 11.63 -6.86
CA GLU A 146 10.65 10.98 -5.76
C GLU A 146 10.94 9.49 -6.06
N MET A 147 10.13 8.89 -6.94
CA MET A 147 10.33 7.57 -7.54
C MET A 147 11.69 7.39 -8.24
N LEU A 148 12.36 8.46 -8.68
CA LEU A 148 13.68 8.38 -9.30
C LEU A 148 14.82 8.24 -8.29
N ASN A 149 14.61 8.55 -7.01
CA ASN A 149 15.62 8.33 -5.98
C ASN A 149 15.85 6.85 -5.69
N THR A 150 14.88 6.01 -6.05
CA THR A 150 14.95 4.55 -5.89
C THR A 150 15.43 3.86 -7.17
N VAL A 151 15.28 4.46 -8.35
CA VAL A 151 15.71 3.87 -9.63
C VAL A 151 17.23 3.68 -9.67
N PRO A 152 17.74 2.56 -10.23
CA PRO A 152 19.18 2.36 -10.41
C PRO A 152 19.82 3.54 -11.15
N ARG A 153 20.86 4.12 -10.56
CA ARG A 153 21.49 5.33 -11.11
C ARG A 153 23.01 5.28 -11.09
N ILE A 154 23.61 6.01 -12.02
CA ILE A 154 25.03 6.34 -12.05
C ILE A 154 25.17 7.86 -12.11
N ASP A 155 26.04 8.38 -11.26
CA ASP A 155 26.35 9.80 -11.20
C ASP A 155 27.69 10.04 -11.90
N ILE A 156 27.71 10.98 -12.86
CA ILE A 156 28.92 11.43 -13.55
C ILE A 156 29.11 12.93 -13.33
N SER A 157 30.34 13.40 -13.17
CA SER A 157 30.59 14.84 -12.97
C SER A 157 30.48 15.64 -14.27
N SER A 158 30.80 15.01 -15.40
CA SER A 158 30.68 15.57 -16.73
C SER A 158 30.46 14.45 -17.75
N PHE A 159 29.97 14.83 -18.93
CA PHE A 159 29.74 13.90 -20.04
C PHE A 159 31.02 13.15 -20.49
N SER A 160 32.22 13.70 -20.26
CA SER A 160 33.48 13.04 -20.62
C SER A 160 33.81 11.82 -19.74
N GLU A 161 33.20 11.69 -18.56
CA GLU A 161 33.45 10.52 -17.70
C GLU A 161 32.91 9.21 -18.28
N ILE A 162 31.99 9.27 -19.25
CA ILE A 162 31.52 8.05 -19.92
C ILE A 162 32.62 7.38 -20.77
N GLU A 163 33.72 8.09 -21.04
CA GLU A 163 34.90 7.49 -21.66
C GLU A 163 35.61 6.50 -20.73
N ASN A 164 35.36 6.58 -19.42
CA ASN A 164 35.87 5.64 -18.44
C ASN A 164 35.14 4.29 -18.53
N GLU A 165 35.88 3.25 -18.93
CA GLU A 165 35.37 1.89 -19.10
C GLU A 165 34.77 1.30 -17.81
N GLU A 166 35.20 1.74 -16.63
CA GLU A 166 34.64 1.28 -15.35
C GLU A 166 33.20 1.79 -15.16
N ILE A 167 32.96 3.07 -15.47
CA ILE A 167 31.62 3.69 -15.38
C ILE A 167 30.70 3.10 -16.43
N LEU A 168 31.19 2.93 -17.66
CA LEU A 168 30.43 2.32 -18.75
C LEU A 168 30.08 0.86 -18.45
N SER A 169 31.02 0.08 -17.89
CA SER A 169 30.76 -1.30 -17.46
C SER A 169 29.70 -1.37 -16.36
N GLN A 170 29.75 -0.48 -15.37
CA GLN A 170 28.72 -0.38 -14.34
C GLN A 170 27.34 -0.05 -14.95
N LEU A 171 27.28 0.86 -15.92
CA LEU A 171 26.04 1.22 -16.62
C LEU A 171 25.47 0.04 -17.39
N VAL A 172 26.31 -0.69 -18.12
CA VAL A 172 25.92 -1.90 -18.85
C VAL A 172 25.42 -2.98 -17.89
N CYS A 173 26.05 -3.16 -16.72
CA CYS A 173 25.56 -4.07 -15.70
C CYS A 173 24.15 -3.70 -15.22
N LEU A 174 23.87 -2.43 -14.98
CA LEU A 174 22.52 -1.96 -14.59
C LEU A 174 21.48 -2.16 -15.71
N LEU A 175 21.89 -1.97 -16.97
CA LEU A 175 21.01 -2.19 -18.13
C LEU A 175 20.71 -3.68 -18.38
N LYS A 176 21.63 -4.58 -18.01
CA LYS A 176 21.43 -6.04 -18.11
C LYS A 176 20.78 -6.65 -16.84
N ASP A 177 20.60 -5.87 -15.79
CA ASP A 177 19.99 -6.28 -14.53
C ASP A 177 18.49 -6.59 -14.72
N ASN A 178 17.99 -7.69 -14.15
CA ASN A 178 16.60 -8.13 -14.28
C ASN A 178 15.83 -8.09 -12.95
N ARG A 179 16.33 -7.36 -11.93
CA ARG A 179 15.60 -7.14 -10.67
C ARG A 179 14.21 -6.55 -10.88
N THR A 180 13.27 -6.93 -10.01
CA THR A 180 11.88 -6.50 -10.07
C THR A 180 11.71 -5.10 -9.46
N MET A 181 10.57 -4.45 -9.72
CA MET A 181 10.25 -3.18 -9.06
C MET A 181 10.17 -3.34 -7.52
N GLU A 182 9.75 -4.50 -7.04
CA GLU A 182 9.60 -4.85 -5.63
C GLU A 182 10.94 -4.89 -4.87
N ASP A 183 12.04 -5.27 -5.54
CA ASP A 183 13.40 -5.21 -4.98
C ASP A 183 13.85 -3.78 -4.62
N ILE A 184 13.19 -2.76 -5.20
CA ILE A 184 13.68 -1.38 -5.27
C ILE A 184 12.69 -0.36 -4.67
N LEU A 185 11.37 -0.54 -4.87
CA LEU A 185 10.30 0.40 -4.51
C LEU A 185 9.26 -0.23 -3.55
N PRO A 186 9.58 -0.39 -2.25
CA PRO A 186 8.62 -0.97 -1.30
C PRO A 186 7.47 -0.02 -0.93
N ALA A 187 7.52 1.28 -1.27
CA ALA A 187 6.69 2.32 -0.65
C ALA A 187 5.30 2.57 -1.27
N GLY A 188 5.03 2.08 -2.49
CA GLY A 188 3.82 2.43 -3.24
C GLY A 188 2.51 1.92 -2.61
N ASN A 189 2.50 0.67 -2.15
CA ASN A 189 1.32 -0.10 -1.71
C ASN A 189 1.24 -0.34 -0.18
N ILE A 190 2.16 0.23 0.61
CA ILE A 190 2.22 0.01 2.06
C ILE A 190 0.93 0.46 2.75
N ALA A 191 0.41 1.63 2.38
CA ALA A 191 -0.75 2.21 3.03
C ALA A 191 -1.99 1.32 2.86
N HIS A 192 -2.19 0.77 1.67
CA HIS A 192 -3.33 -0.08 1.35
C HIS A 192 -3.30 -1.37 2.17
N ALA A 193 -2.15 -2.06 2.19
CA ALA A 193 -1.95 -3.26 3.01
C ALA A 193 -2.23 -3.00 4.50
N GLN A 194 -1.75 -1.86 5.02
CA GLN A 194 -1.96 -1.51 6.43
C GLN A 194 -3.40 -1.17 6.76
N VAL A 195 -4.07 -0.42 5.89
CA VAL A 195 -5.49 -0.08 6.07
C VAL A 195 -6.32 -1.36 6.03
N TRP A 196 -6.08 -2.27 5.09
CA TRP A 196 -6.76 -3.57 5.06
C TRP A 196 -6.46 -4.41 6.29
N SER A 197 -5.22 -4.39 6.80
CA SER A 197 -4.85 -5.07 8.03
C SER A 197 -5.57 -4.49 9.26
N GLN A 198 -5.61 -3.16 9.40
CA GLN A 198 -6.34 -2.48 10.48
C GLN A 198 -7.84 -2.76 10.38
N TYR A 199 -8.41 -2.67 9.18
CA TYR A 199 -9.82 -2.91 8.97
C TYR A 199 -10.21 -4.36 9.28
N THR A 200 -9.58 -5.34 8.63
CA THR A 200 -9.97 -6.75 8.72
C THR A 200 -9.56 -7.43 10.03
N GLY A 201 -8.53 -6.91 10.71
CA GLY A 201 -8.03 -7.43 11.98
C GLY A 201 -8.72 -6.84 13.22
N PHE A 202 -9.36 -5.68 13.07
CA PHE A 202 -9.89 -4.93 14.21
C PHE A 202 -11.23 -4.26 13.91
N LEU A 203 -11.27 -3.24 13.04
CA LEU A 203 -12.46 -2.41 12.84
C LEU A 203 -13.68 -3.18 12.34
N TYR A 204 -13.47 -4.20 11.51
CA TYR A 204 -14.52 -5.09 10.99
C TYR A 204 -15.33 -5.76 12.11
N TYR A 205 -14.72 -6.01 13.26
CA TYR A 205 -15.38 -6.66 14.42
C TYR A 205 -15.90 -5.65 15.44
N VAL A 206 -15.16 -4.56 15.65
CA VAL A 206 -15.46 -3.55 16.67
C VAL A 206 -16.59 -2.64 16.26
N LEU A 207 -16.52 -2.10 15.03
CA LEU A 207 -17.45 -1.06 14.59
C LEU A 207 -18.91 -1.53 14.60
N PRO A 208 -19.27 -2.76 14.17
CA PRO A 208 -20.67 -3.21 14.27
C PRO A 208 -21.26 -3.11 15.68
N GLU A 209 -20.45 -3.26 16.73
CA GLU A 209 -20.85 -3.26 18.13
C GLU A 209 -20.57 -1.93 18.86
N ILE A 210 -19.95 -0.93 18.21
CA ILE A 210 -19.46 0.30 18.87
C ILE A 210 -20.58 1.06 19.59
N ASP A 211 -21.77 1.13 19.00
CA ASP A 211 -22.93 1.81 19.59
C ASP A 211 -23.33 1.19 20.92
N LYS A 212 -23.27 -0.15 21.02
CA LYS A 212 -23.60 -0.89 22.25
C LYS A 212 -22.46 -0.80 23.26
N MET A 213 -21.21 -0.86 22.78
CA MET A 213 -20.02 -0.73 23.61
C MET A 213 -19.98 0.64 24.32
N ILE A 214 -20.30 1.73 23.61
CA ILE A 214 -20.35 3.08 24.18
C ILE A 214 -21.66 3.27 24.96
N GLY A 215 -22.80 2.88 24.41
CA GLY A 215 -24.12 3.10 25.00
C GLY A 215 -24.35 2.40 26.35
N SER A 216 -23.58 1.35 26.65
CA SER A 216 -23.62 0.65 27.93
C SER A 216 -22.86 1.36 29.06
N THR A 217 -22.06 2.38 28.77
CA THR A 217 -21.24 3.10 29.76
C THR A 217 -22.04 4.09 30.60
N GLU A 218 -21.65 4.27 31.86
CA GLU A 218 -22.26 5.27 32.74
C GLU A 218 -22.01 6.68 32.20
N LEU A 219 -20.82 6.93 31.65
CA LEU A 219 -20.46 8.20 31.01
C LEU A 219 -21.40 8.58 29.86
N HIS A 220 -21.73 7.65 28.95
CA HIS A 220 -22.67 7.95 27.86
C HIS A 220 -24.08 8.15 28.38
N GLN A 221 -24.53 7.33 29.34
CA GLN A 221 -25.88 7.47 29.91
C GLN A 221 -26.09 8.83 30.58
N ALA A 222 -25.06 9.39 31.22
CA ALA A 222 -25.10 10.70 31.85
C ALA A 222 -24.90 11.88 30.86
N ASN A 223 -24.27 11.66 29.70
CA ASN A 223 -23.83 12.72 28.79
C ASN A 223 -24.21 12.44 27.32
N ARG A 224 -25.45 11.99 27.07
CA ARG A 224 -25.92 11.59 25.72
C ARG A 224 -25.80 12.68 24.65
N ASP A 225 -25.94 13.94 25.06
CA ASP A 225 -25.82 15.13 24.20
C ASP A 225 -24.36 15.55 23.94
N ARG A 226 -23.39 14.92 24.61
CA ARG A 226 -21.97 15.28 24.58
C ARG A 226 -21.03 14.09 24.38
N PHE A 227 -21.56 12.91 24.10
CA PHE A 227 -20.81 11.68 23.84
C PHE A 227 -21.40 10.92 22.63
N PRO A 228 -20.82 11.08 21.43
CA PRO A 228 -21.22 10.33 20.23
C PRO A 228 -21.09 8.81 20.41
N LEU A 229 -21.97 8.07 19.74
CA LEU A 229 -21.93 6.60 19.65
C LEU A 229 -21.00 6.12 18.51
N MET A 230 -19.82 6.73 18.38
CA MET A 230 -18.88 6.36 17.32
C MET A 230 -17.43 6.47 17.78
N MET A 231 -16.54 5.85 17.00
CA MET A 231 -15.11 5.83 17.24
C MET A 231 -14.37 6.84 16.35
N TYR A 232 -13.26 7.39 16.84
CA TYR A 232 -12.38 8.26 16.07
C TYR A 232 -10.98 7.64 15.93
N GLU A 233 -10.53 7.44 14.69
CA GLU A 233 -9.18 6.94 14.36
C GLU A 233 -8.25 8.13 14.09
N LEU A 234 -7.24 8.33 14.93
CA LEU A 234 -6.29 9.43 14.84
C LEU A 234 -5.08 9.04 13.97
N VAL A 235 -4.88 9.75 12.86
CA VAL A 235 -3.77 9.51 11.92
C VAL A 235 -2.74 10.65 12.03
N PRO A 236 -1.55 10.41 12.61
CA PRO A 236 -0.48 11.40 12.69
C PRO A 236 0.17 11.62 11.33
N GLY A 237 0.17 12.86 10.82
CA GLY A 237 0.76 13.20 9.52
C GLY A 237 2.27 12.99 9.42
N ASN A 238 2.99 12.97 10.54
CA ASN A 238 4.42 12.68 10.65
C ASN A 238 4.71 11.24 11.16
N CYS A 239 3.69 10.38 11.26
CA CYS A 239 3.77 9.03 11.81
C CYS A 239 4.28 8.96 13.27
N ASN A 240 4.24 10.07 14.01
CA ASN A 240 4.50 10.08 15.45
C ASN A 240 3.30 9.47 16.18
N CYS A 241 3.43 8.23 16.64
CA CYS A 241 2.36 7.51 17.34
C CYS A 241 2.66 7.47 18.85
N PRO A 242 2.17 8.44 19.65
CA PRO A 242 2.35 8.43 21.09
C PRO A 242 1.60 7.28 21.75
N ARG A 243 2.06 6.89 22.95
CA ARG A 243 1.44 5.77 23.70
C ARG A 243 0.09 6.15 24.31
N ILE A 244 -0.09 7.41 24.71
CA ILE A 244 -1.33 7.94 25.28
C ILE A 244 -1.65 9.25 24.56
N ILE A 245 -2.88 9.40 24.09
CA ILE A 245 -3.33 10.58 23.33
C ILE A 245 -3.31 11.86 24.20
N GLU A 246 -3.41 11.69 25.52
CA GLU A 246 -3.19 12.77 26.49
C GLU A 246 -1.82 13.45 26.36
N ASP A 247 -0.81 12.73 25.82
CA ASP A 247 0.57 13.19 25.69
C ASP A 247 0.79 14.04 24.43
N ILE A 248 -0.28 14.44 23.72
CA ILE A 248 -0.24 15.32 22.55
C ILE A 248 -0.67 16.76 22.92
N PRO A 249 0.12 17.55 23.69
CA PRO A 249 -0.25 18.93 23.99
C PRO A 249 0.36 19.92 23.00
N ARG A 250 -0.43 20.92 22.60
CA ARG A 250 0.06 22.20 22.06
C ARG A 250 -0.63 23.43 22.63
N ASP A 251 -1.65 23.25 23.46
CA ASP A 251 -2.40 24.36 24.06
C ASP A 251 -1.69 24.85 25.34
N GLU A 252 -0.83 25.86 25.20
CA GLU A 252 -0.27 26.75 26.23
C GLU A 252 -0.25 26.22 27.69
N ASN A 253 0.25 25.00 27.92
CA ASN A 253 0.31 24.30 29.21
C ASN A 253 -1.02 23.85 29.87
N ARG A 254 -2.16 23.81 29.15
CA ARG A 254 -3.44 23.30 29.68
C ARG A 254 -3.78 21.92 29.10
N LYS A 255 -3.87 20.91 29.96
CA LYS A 255 -4.29 19.55 29.58
C LYS A 255 -5.80 19.52 29.31
N ARG A 256 -6.19 19.59 28.02
CA ARG A 256 -7.60 19.56 27.59
C ARG A 256 -8.12 18.18 27.22
N ILE A 257 -7.24 17.22 26.96
CA ILE A 257 -7.57 15.83 26.67
C ILE A 257 -7.20 15.00 27.90
N THR A 258 -8.15 14.21 28.41
CA THR A 258 -7.95 13.35 29.58
C THR A 258 -8.51 11.95 29.31
N LEU A 259 -7.72 10.91 29.56
CA LEU A 259 -8.10 9.51 29.55
C LEU A 259 -8.96 9.21 30.78
N MET A 260 -10.13 8.64 30.54
CA MET A 260 -11.07 8.26 31.60
C MET A 260 -10.68 6.92 32.22
N LYS A 261 -11.03 6.72 33.48
CA LYS A 261 -10.86 5.43 34.16
C LYS A 261 -11.84 4.38 33.62
N GLU A 262 -13.06 4.80 33.29
CA GLU A 262 -14.04 3.97 32.62
C GLU A 262 -13.63 3.76 31.15
N LYS A 263 -13.79 2.53 30.68
CA LYS A 263 -13.62 2.13 29.29
C LYS A 263 -14.97 1.72 28.72
N THR A 264 -15.05 1.52 27.41
CA THR A 264 -16.26 0.98 26.79
C THR A 264 -16.59 -0.42 27.30
N GLY A 265 -17.82 -0.89 27.03
CA GLY A 265 -18.15 -2.31 27.14
C GLY A 265 -17.17 -3.19 26.35
N LYS A 266 -16.99 -4.43 26.81
CA LYS A 266 -16.09 -5.41 26.18
C LYS A 266 -16.80 -6.15 25.06
N ILE A 267 -16.06 -6.44 24.00
CA ILE A 267 -16.47 -7.43 22.99
C ILE A 267 -15.44 -8.54 22.89
N THR A 268 -15.89 -9.73 22.53
CA THR A 268 -15.04 -10.88 22.25
C THR A 268 -15.32 -11.37 20.84
N TYR A 269 -14.27 -11.51 20.03
CA TYR A 269 -14.35 -11.98 18.66
C TYR A 269 -13.18 -12.88 18.31
N ILE A 270 -13.34 -13.69 17.26
CA ILE A 270 -12.30 -14.60 16.78
C ILE A 270 -11.71 -14.06 15.47
N HIS A 271 -10.39 -13.94 15.43
CA HIS A 271 -9.65 -13.53 14.23
C HIS A 271 -8.42 -14.41 14.03
N ALA A 272 -8.34 -15.05 12.85
CA ALA A 272 -7.25 -15.96 12.48
C ALA A 272 -7.02 -17.05 13.55
N GLY A 273 -8.09 -17.72 13.98
CA GLY A 273 -8.00 -18.76 15.00
C GLY A 273 -7.83 -18.28 16.45
N ASN A 274 -7.65 -16.98 16.68
CA ASN A 274 -7.36 -16.43 18.00
C ASN A 274 -8.57 -15.69 18.57
N THR A 275 -8.94 -16.00 19.82
CA THR A 275 -9.95 -15.25 20.56
C THR A 275 -9.35 -13.95 21.10
N ARG A 276 -10.00 -12.83 20.78
CA ARG A 276 -9.59 -11.48 21.23
C ARG A 276 -10.72 -10.87 22.03
N THR A 277 -10.39 -10.30 23.19
CA THR A 277 -11.31 -9.50 23.99
C THR A 277 -10.80 -8.07 24.02
N VAL A 278 -11.64 -7.11 23.64
CA VAL A 278 -11.27 -5.70 23.54
C VAL A 278 -12.25 -4.82 24.29
N ASP A 279 -11.71 -3.86 25.04
CA ASP A 279 -12.36 -2.62 25.46
C ASP A 279 -11.60 -1.43 24.90
N LEU A 280 -12.27 -0.30 24.69
CA LEU A 280 -11.68 0.89 24.11
C LEU A 280 -11.53 2.01 25.15
N PRO A 281 -10.44 2.79 25.08
CA PRO A 281 -10.24 3.94 25.95
C PRO A 281 -11.25 5.05 25.64
N ILE A 282 -11.84 5.62 26.68
CA ILE A 282 -12.71 6.80 26.58
C ILE A 282 -11.89 8.02 26.99
N TYR A 283 -11.99 9.08 26.21
CA TYR A 283 -11.35 10.35 26.48
C TYR A 283 -12.38 11.45 26.72
N ARG A 284 -12.07 12.31 27.66
CA ARG A 284 -12.74 13.58 27.89
C ARG A 284 -11.95 14.70 27.23
N VAL A 285 -12.62 15.54 26.46
CA VAL A 285 -12.06 16.74 25.84
C VAL A 285 -12.78 17.97 26.37
N THR A 286 -12.04 18.91 26.94
CA THR A 286 -12.59 20.14 27.52
C THR A 286 -12.55 21.28 26.51
N ASP A 287 -13.68 21.91 26.26
CA ASP A 287 -13.78 23.09 25.41
C ASP A 287 -13.32 24.37 26.14
N HIS A 288 -13.13 25.46 25.39
CA HIS A 288 -12.64 26.74 25.91
C HIS A 288 -13.58 27.36 26.96
N ASP A 289 -14.88 27.10 26.84
CA ASP A 289 -15.91 27.52 27.80
C ASP A 289 -15.97 26.64 29.07
N GLY A 290 -15.16 25.58 29.14
CA GLY A 290 -15.15 24.59 30.22
C GLY A 290 -16.13 23.43 30.03
N THR A 291 -16.90 23.40 28.92
CA THR A 291 -17.80 22.30 28.60
C THR A 291 -17.01 21.04 28.31
N GLU A 292 -17.39 19.94 28.95
CA GLU A 292 -16.75 18.63 28.76
C GLU A 292 -17.51 17.81 27.70
N TYR A 293 -16.76 17.25 26.75
CA TYR A 293 -17.22 16.29 25.75
C TYR A 293 -16.47 14.97 25.92
N TYR A 294 -17.07 13.86 25.48
CA TYR A 294 -16.48 12.53 25.58
C TYR A 294 -16.42 11.86 24.21
N CYS A 295 -15.40 11.04 23.98
CA CYS A 295 -15.19 10.34 22.72
C CYS A 295 -14.33 9.09 22.92
N VAL A 296 -14.44 8.14 21.99
CA VAL A 296 -13.53 6.99 21.90
C VAL A 296 -12.49 7.31 20.83
N LEU A 297 -11.21 7.32 21.21
CA LEU A 297 -10.09 7.66 20.33
C LEU A 297 -9.08 6.52 20.31
N GLU A 298 -8.57 6.21 19.12
CA GLU A 298 -7.47 5.27 18.95
C GLU A 298 -6.49 5.78 17.88
N ILE A 299 -5.23 5.40 17.98
CA ILE A 299 -4.26 5.54 16.87
C ILE A 299 -4.14 4.15 16.23
N PRO A 300 -4.30 4.01 14.91
CA PRO A 300 -4.22 2.72 14.25
C PRO A 300 -2.91 2.00 14.56
N ASN A 301 -3.01 0.85 15.22
CA ASN A 301 -1.85 0.09 15.72
C ASN A 301 -0.85 -0.30 14.61
N VAL A 302 -1.32 -0.42 13.37
CA VAL A 302 -0.50 -0.69 12.19
C VAL A 302 0.55 0.40 11.92
N LEU A 303 0.29 1.64 12.34
CA LEU A 303 1.21 2.78 12.15
C LEU A 303 2.45 2.68 13.04
N LEU A 304 2.34 2.04 14.21
CA LEU A 304 3.49 1.76 15.08
C LEU A 304 4.56 0.91 14.37
N GLY A 305 4.14 0.01 13.47
CA GLY A 305 5.07 -0.79 12.66
C GLY A 305 5.95 0.09 11.77
N ILE A 306 5.36 1.11 11.16
CA ILE A 306 6.11 2.06 10.33
C ILE A 306 6.99 2.95 11.17
N GLN A 307 6.48 3.47 12.29
CA GLN A 307 7.30 4.24 13.21
C GLN A 307 8.54 3.44 13.64
N LYS A 308 8.38 2.16 13.99
CA LYS A 308 9.50 1.24 14.27
C LYS A 308 10.41 1.05 13.05
N MET A 309 9.86 0.86 11.85
CA MET A 309 10.67 0.70 10.62
C MET A 309 11.49 1.96 10.29
N ILE A 310 10.92 3.16 10.50
CA ILE A 310 11.60 4.45 10.39
C ILE A 310 12.73 4.54 11.43
N GLN A 311 12.45 4.15 12.68
CA GLN A 311 13.43 4.21 13.79
C GLN A 311 14.56 3.18 13.66
N ILE A 312 14.30 1.99 13.12
CA ILE A 312 15.26 0.87 13.02
C ILE A 312 16.18 1.00 11.79
N ARG A 313 15.81 1.78 10.75
CA ARG A 313 16.65 2.00 9.56
C ARG A 313 17.15 3.45 9.46
N THR A 314 18.44 3.66 9.62
CA THR A 314 19.14 4.90 9.23
C THR A 314 19.05 5.13 7.69
N PRO A 315 19.30 6.35 7.18
CA PRO A 315 18.34 7.37 6.80
C PRO A 315 18.15 7.51 5.27
N SER A 316 18.37 6.45 4.49
CA SER A 316 18.52 6.59 3.02
C SER A 316 17.32 6.15 2.16
N LYS A 317 16.19 5.71 2.73
CA LYS A 317 15.07 5.18 1.92
C LYS A 317 13.66 5.70 2.22
N LEU A 318 13.42 6.38 3.35
CA LEU A 318 12.15 7.06 3.60
C LEU A 318 12.48 8.47 4.06
N GLN A 319 12.39 9.44 3.16
CA GLN A 319 12.45 10.84 3.51
C GLN A 319 11.15 11.24 4.23
N ASP A 320 11.15 12.37 4.94
CA ASP A 320 9.94 12.89 5.60
C ASP A 320 8.77 13.05 4.63
N VAL A 321 9.06 13.22 3.34
CA VAL A 321 8.06 13.29 2.28
C VAL A 321 7.38 11.95 2.03
N ASP A 322 8.15 10.87 1.96
CA ASP A 322 7.62 9.53 1.78
C ASP A 322 6.68 9.17 2.93
N VAL A 323 7.01 9.61 4.15
CA VAL A 323 6.17 9.45 5.33
C VAL A 323 4.87 10.25 5.20
N GLN A 324 4.92 11.53 4.81
CA GLN A 324 3.74 12.37 4.63
C GLN A 324 2.81 11.85 3.53
N MET A 325 3.37 11.43 2.39
CA MET A 325 2.61 10.85 1.29
C MET A 325 1.98 9.51 1.73
N HIS A 326 2.74 8.67 2.43
CA HIS A 326 2.24 7.40 2.95
C HIS A 326 1.11 7.61 3.98
N MET A 327 1.25 8.57 4.90
CA MET A 327 0.20 8.92 5.87
C MET A 327 -1.05 9.48 5.19
N SER A 328 -0.87 10.28 4.13
CA SER A 328 -1.98 10.76 3.32
C SER A 328 -2.71 9.60 2.65
N LYS A 329 -1.99 8.70 1.98
CA LYS A 329 -2.57 7.48 1.38
C LYS A 329 -3.31 6.64 2.42
N PHE A 330 -2.71 6.44 3.59
CA PHE A 330 -3.32 5.69 4.68
C PHE A 330 -4.64 6.33 5.13
N TYR A 331 -4.65 7.65 5.33
CA TYR A 331 -5.85 8.40 5.67
C TYR A 331 -6.95 8.21 4.61
N TYR A 332 -6.63 8.45 3.33
CA TYR A 332 -7.61 8.40 2.26
C TYR A 332 -8.22 6.99 2.12
N THR A 333 -7.37 5.96 2.17
CA THR A 333 -7.82 4.57 2.06
C THR A 333 -8.65 4.16 3.29
N LEU A 334 -8.26 4.55 4.51
CA LEU A 334 -8.98 4.17 5.73
C LEU A 334 -10.34 4.87 5.84
N ALA A 335 -10.35 6.19 5.71
CA ALA A 335 -11.59 6.97 5.66
C ALA A 335 -12.49 6.46 4.53
N GLY A 336 -11.87 5.89 3.50
CA GLY A 336 -12.56 5.23 2.43
C GLY A 336 -13.35 4.00 2.77
N ILE A 337 -12.64 2.99 3.27
CA ILE A 337 -13.25 1.74 3.68
C ILE A 337 -14.34 1.98 4.74
N LEU A 338 -14.12 2.92 5.67
CA LEU A 338 -15.07 3.24 6.73
C LEU A 338 -16.38 3.88 6.22
N ASN A 339 -16.33 4.56 5.08
CA ASN A 339 -17.49 5.19 4.46
C ASN A 339 -18.00 4.41 3.24
N HIS A 340 -17.58 3.16 3.05
CA HIS A 340 -17.99 2.37 1.90
C HIS A 340 -19.42 1.82 2.07
N PRO A 341 -20.37 2.11 1.14
CA PRO A 341 -21.77 1.72 1.29
C PRO A 341 -22.02 0.21 1.33
N ASN A 342 -21.19 -0.58 0.64
CA ASN A 342 -21.27 -2.05 0.66
C ASN A 342 -20.75 -2.68 1.96
N LEU A 343 -20.30 -1.87 2.93
CA LEU A 343 -19.84 -2.31 4.26
C LEU A 343 -20.78 -1.75 5.34
N PRO A 344 -22.07 -2.13 5.37
CA PRO A 344 -23.08 -1.49 6.22
C PRO A 344 -22.81 -1.65 7.71
N GLY A 345 -22.03 -2.66 8.12
CA GLY A 345 -21.65 -2.87 9.51
C GLY A 345 -20.68 -1.82 10.05
N THR A 346 -19.99 -1.08 9.19
CA THR A 346 -18.95 -0.10 9.57
C THR A 346 -19.27 1.32 9.10
N TYR A 347 -20.20 1.47 8.15
CA TYR A 347 -20.65 2.75 7.60
C TYR A 347 -21.11 3.74 8.68
N HIS A 348 -20.52 4.94 8.69
CA HIS A 348 -20.76 6.03 9.67
C HIS A 348 -20.53 5.67 11.15
N LYS A 349 -19.84 4.56 11.44
CA LYS A 349 -19.54 4.14 12.82
C LYS A 349 -18.18 4.59 13.32
N ALA A 350 -17.35 5.10 12.42
CA ALA A 350 -16.07 5.71 12.75
C ALA A 350 -15.71 6.87 11.83
N ARG A 351 -14.89 7.79 12.35
CA ARG A 351 -14.33 8.91 11.59
C ARG A 351 -12.82 8.94 11.74
N VAL A 352 -12.10 9.26 10.67
CA VAL A 352 -10.64 9.45 10.71
C VAL A 352 -10.33 10.93 10.92
N ILE A 353 -9.48 11.25 11.88
CA ILE A 353 -8.99 12.61 12.14
C ILE A 353 -7.49 12.62 11.90
N THR A 354 -7.03 13.50 11.02
CA THR A 354 -5.58 13.72 10.83
C THR A 354 -5.08 14.79 11.77
N PHE A 355 -3.85 14.64 12.23
CA PHE A 355 -3.20 15.67 13.04
C PHE A 355 -1.72 15.81 12.68
N ASN A 356 -1.18 17.03 12.78
CA ASN A 356 0.23 17.27 12.54
C ASN A 356 0.87 18.05 13.70
N GLU A 357 1.68 17.31 14.46
CA GLU A 357 2.60 17.72 15.53
C GLU A 357 3.43 18.97 15.24
N ASP A 358 3.65 19.26 13.95
CA ASP A 358 4.63 20.25 13.49
C ASP A 358 3.97 21.51 12.91
N GLN A 359 2.68 21.48 12.57
CA GLN A 359 1.99 22.60 11.90
C GLN A 359 1.71 23.77 12.85
N ALA A 360 2.41 24.91 12.74
CA ALA A 360 2.24 26.06 13.64
C ALA A 360 0.76 26.41 13.97
N GLY A 361 0.43 26.52 15.25
CA GLY A 361 -0.92 26.84 15.75
C GLY A 361 -1.91 25.67 15.84
N PHE A 362 -1.52 24.45 15.42
CA PHE A 362 -2.38 23.27 15.51
C PHE A 362 -2.62 22.82 16.97
N VAL A 363 -3.88 22.58 17.34
CA VAL A 363 -4.28 22.04 18.64
C VAL A 363 -5.22 20.84 18.45
N LEU A 364 -4.76 19.64 18.81
CA LEU A 364 -5.51 18.40 18.62
C LEU A 364 -6.91 18.41 19.29
N ALA A 365 -7.01 19.02 20.48
CA ALA A 365 -8.28 19.12 21.19
C ALA A 365 -9.35 19.87 20.38
N GLU A 366 -8.96 20.85 19.59
CA GLU A 366 -9.89 21.63 18.76
C GLU A 366 -10.43 20.82 17.59
N GLU A 367 -9.57 20.07 16.90
CA GLU A 367 -10.01 19.19 15.81
C GLU A 367 -10.91 18.05 16.32
N ILE A 368 -10.60 17.47 17.48
CA ILE A 368 -11.47 16.46 18.11
C ILE A 368 -12.82 17.08 18.48
N LEU A 369 -12.83 18.24 19.13
CA LEU A 369 -14.07 18.91 19.52
C LEU A 369 -14.92 19.28 18.31
N LYS A 370 -14.29 19.73 17.22
CA LYS A 370 -14.97 20.03 15.96
C LYS A 370 -15.67 18.78 15.43
N ALA A 371 -14.95 17.67 15.28
CA ALA A 371 -15.51 16.41 14.80
C ALA A 371 -16.65 15.90 15.71
N VAL A 372 -16.42 15.86 17.02
CA VAL A 372 -17.41 15.42 18.02
C VAL A 372 -18.68 16.26 17.98
N LYS A 373 -18.55 17.60 17.94
CA LYS A 373 -19.71 18.50 17.87
C LYS A 373 -20.46 18.40 16.55
N GLU A 374 -19.78 18.05 15.46
CA GLU A 374 -20.44 17.78 14.18
C GLU A 374 -21.29 16.51 14.26
N ASP A 375 -20.79 15.45 14.89
CA ASP A 375 -21.47 14.16 15.01
C ASP A 375 -22.60 14.14 16.05
N LEU A 376 -22.57 15.06 17.01
CA LEU A 376 -23.66 15.24 17.98
C LEU A 376 -24.86 15.98 17.40
N LYS A 377 -24.73 16.65 16.24
CA LYS A 377 -25.86 17.35 15.63
C LYS A 377 -26.87 16.32 15.13
N PRO A 378 -28.15 16.38 15.55
CA PRO A 378 -29.18 15.48 15.04
C PRO A 378 -29.26 15.64 13.52
N TYR A 379 -29.26 14.50 12.81
CA TYR A 379 -29.28 14.34 11.34
C TYR A 379 -29.72 15.64 10.65
N LYS A 380 -28.75 16.46 10.24
CA LYS A 380 -29.08 17.57 9.35
C LYS A 380 -29.63 16.92 8.09
N GLN A 381 -30.91 17.16 7.77
CA GLN A 381 -31.27 17.35 6.37
C GLN A 381 -30.21 18.28 5.81
N HIS A 382 -29.40 17.80 4.86
CA HIS A 382 -28.25 18.52 4.30
C HIS A 382 -28.57 20.01 4.18
N ASP A 383 -28.13 20.76 5.19
CA ASP A 383 -28.35 22.18 5.29
C ASP A 383 -27.41 22.76 4.25
N THR A 384 -27.98 23.16 3.12
CA THR A 384 -27.31 23.65 1.93
C THR A 384 -26.57 24.98 2.17
N SER A 385 -26.54 25.47 3.41
CA SER A 385 -25.78 26.64 3.80
C SER A 385 -24.33 26.29 4.18
N ILE A 386 -23.44 26.64 3.28
CA ILE A 386 -21.98 26.46 3.32
C ILE A 386 -21.38 27.15 4.56
N PRO A 387 -20.66 26.43 5.46
CA PRO A 387 -19.76 27.07 6.41
C PRO A 387 -18.55 27.66 5.65
N ARG A 388 -18.62 28.96 5.36
CA ARG A 388 -17.59 29.77 4.66
C ARG A 388 -16.26 29.96 5.44
N LYS A 389 -15.77 28.95 6.15
CA LYS A 389 -14.45 29.01 6.79
C LYS A 389 -13.70 27.69 6.65
N ILE A 390 -13.24 27.42 5.43
CA ILE A 390 -12.13 26.49 5.17
C ILE A 390 -11.16 27.22 4.24
N LEU A 391 -10.05 27.68 4.83
CA LEU A 391 -8.78 28.11 4.23
C LEU A 391 -8.87 29.01 2.97
N THR A 392 -8.78 30.32 3.18
CA THR A 392 -8.79 31.43 2.21
C THR A 392 -7.55 31.51 1.28
N ASP A 393 -6.83 30.42 1.05
CA ASP A 393 -5.47 30.47 0.46
C ASP A 393 -5.43 30.17 -1.05
N ARG A 394 -6.56 29.81 -1.68
CA ARG A 394 -6.61 29.41 -3.11
C ARG A 394 -7.76 30.06 -3.87
N ARG A 395 -7.57 30.22 -5.17
CA ARG A 395 -8.46 31.00 -6.06
C ARG A 395 -9.67 30.20 -6.53
N TYR A 396 -9.52 28.87 -6.65
CA TYR A 396 -10.56 27.97 -7.13
C TYR A 396 -10.75 26.77 -6.19
N ASP A 397 -11.99 26.32 -6.04
CA ASP A 397 -12.34 25.10 -5.30
C ASP A 397 -11.92 23.83 -6.03
N ALA A 398 -12.06 23.81 -7.37
CA ALA A 398 -11.54 22.71 -8.18
C ALA A 398 -11.15 23.13 -9.61
N PHE A 399 -10.13 22.47 -10.14
CA PHE A 399 -9.76 22.48 -11.55
C PHE A 399 -10.36 21.24 -12.22
N VAL A 400 -11.11 21.40 -13.32
CA VAL A 400 -11.67 20.27 -14.08
C VAL A 400 -10.84 20.03 -15.33
N PHE A 401 -10.25 18.84 -15.41
CA PHE A 401 -9.44 18.39 -16.54
C PHE A 401 -10.14 17.23 -17.26
N ASN A 402 -10.33 17.35 -18.58
CA ASN A 402 -11.09 16.41 -19.39
C ASN A 402 -10.56 16.36 -20.83
N HIS A 403 -10.85 15.27 -21.54
CA HIS A 403 -10.66 15.18 -22.98
C HIS A 403 -11.83 15.88 -23.71
N GLU A 404 -11.64 16.32 -24.96
CA GLU A 404 -12.69 17.04 -25.73
C GLU A 404 -13.98 16.22 -25.89
N GLU A 405 -13.86 14.90 -26.00
CA GLU A 405 -15.00 13.98 -26.08
C GLU A 405 -15.78 13.86 -24.75
N ASP A 406 -15.15 14.22 -23.62
CA ASP A 406 -15.74 14.20 -22.28
C ASP A 406 -16.37 15.55 -21.88
N ASN A 407 -16.41 16.53 -22.80
CA ASN A 407 -17.05 17.82 -22.57
C ASN A 407 -18.50 17.72 -22.02
N PRO A 408 -19.37 16.78 -22.45
CA PRO A 408 -20.70 16.65 -21.87
C PRO A 408 -20.69 16.31 -20.37
N ALA A 409 -19.80 15.43 -19.94
CA ALA A 409 -19.66 15.07 -18.52
C ALA A 409 -19.02 16.22 -17.73
N LYS A 410 -18.01 16.89 -18.31
CA LYS A 410 -17.40 18.10 -17.74
C LYS A 410 -18.45 19.19 -17.51
N ASP A 411 -19.28 19.47 -18.51
CA ASP A 411 -20.32 20.51 -18.45
C ASP A 411 -21.40 20.15 -17.40
N GLU A 412 -21.78 18.87 -17.28
CA GLU A 412 -22.72 18.44 -16.24
C GLU A 412 -22.15 18.64 -14.82
N ILE A 413 -20.89 18.25 -14.60
CA ILE A 413 -20.18 18.46 -13.33
C ILE A 413 -20.06 19.95 -13.02
N ALA A 414 -19.61 20.73 -14.01
CA ALA A 414 -19.43 22.17 -13.89
C ALA A 414 -20.71 22.89 -13.45
N ASN A 415 -21.79 22.71 -14.21
CA ASN A 415 -23.07 23.35 -13.93
C ASN A 415 -23.58 23.01 -12.53
N PHE A 416 -23.50 21.73 -12.14
CA PHE A 416 -23.97 21.30 -10.83
C PHE A 416 -23.16 21.91 -9.68
N LEU A 417 -21.82 21.95 -9.78
CA LEU A 417 -20.97 22.46 -8.71
C LEU A 417 -21.04 23.99 -8.59
N GLU A 418 -21.13 24.70 -9.72
CA GLU A 418 -21.33 26.16 -9.76
C GLU A 418 -22.69 26.55 -9.18
N GLU A 419 -23.76 25.79 -9.47
CA GLU A 419 -25.09 25.96 -8.83
C GLU A 419 -25.03 25.83 -7.31
N LYS A 420 -24.10 25.01 -6.79
CA LYS A 420 -23.86 24.83 -5.35
C LYS A 420 -22.90 25.87 -4.76
N GLY A 421 -22.46 26.85 -5.55
CA GLY A 421 -21.66 28.00 -5.13
C GLY A 421 -20.15 27.74 -5.05
N LEU A 422 -19.65 26.70 -5.73
CA LEU A 422 -18.21 26.43 -5.84
C LEU A 422 -17.60 27.19 -7.02
N THR A 423 -16.33 27.53 -6.88
CA THR A 423 -15.53 28.22 -7.90
C THR A 423 -14.69 27.20 -8.68
N LEU A 424 -14.88 27.11 -9.98
CA LEU A 424 -14.19 26.15 -10.84
C LEU A 424 -13.23 26.85 -11.80
N CYS A 425 -12.22 26.10 -12.26
CA CYS A 425 -11.32 26.50 -13.33
C CYS A 425 -11.30 25.43 -14.44
N TYR A 426 -11.24 25.89 -15.69
CA TYR A 426 -11.19 25.04 -16.89
C TYR A 426 -9.98 25.38 -17.77
N GLU A 427 -9.55 24.42 -18.58
CA GLU A 427 -8.51 24.63 -19.60
C GLU A 427 -8.90 25.69 -20.65
N SER A 428 -10.21 25.85 -20.91
CA SER A 428 -10.76 26.73 -21.94
C SER A 428 -10.99 28.20 -21.52
N ASP A 429 -10.75 28.56 -20.26
CA ASP A 429 -11.12 29.89 -19.70
C ASP A 429 -10.20 31.06 -20.08
N ARG A 430 -9.31 30.92 -21.06
CA ARG A 430 -8.53 32.07 -21.59
C ARG A 430 -8.69 32.25 -23.09
N ILE A 431 -9.62 33.14 -23.45
CA ILE A 431 -9.58 33.87 -24.72
C ILE A 431 -8.45 34.92 -24.61
N GLY A 432 -7.27 34.60 -25.15
CA GLY A 432 -6.22 35.58 -25.45
C GLY A 432 -4.89 35.41 -24.70
N GLY A 433 -3.90 34.82 -25.39
CA GLY A 433 -2.52 35.35 -25.41
C GLY A 433 -1.44 34.69 -24.54
N SER A 434 -1.74 33.84 -23.56
CA SER A 434 -0.71 33.12 -22.78
C SER A 434 -0.86 31.61 -22.91
N SER A 435 0.24 30.89 -23.18
CA SER A 435 0.29 29.43 -23.14
C SER A 435 -0.27 28.91 -21.81
N PHE A 436 -1.14 27.90 -21.88
CA PHE A 436 -1.74 27.26 -20.71
C PHE A 436 -0.65 26.79 -19.73
N ASN A 437 -0.67 27.32 -18.51
CA ASN A 437 0.27 26.96 -17.45
C ASN A 437 -0.42 25.99 -16.47
N PHE A 438 -0.28 24.70 -16.77
CA PHE A 438 -0.87 23.61 -15.99
C PHE A 438 -0.48 23.66 -14.52
N SER A 439 0.79 23.92 -14.22
CA SER A 439 1.32 24.00 -12.85
C SER A 439 0.72 25.17 -12.05
N GLU A 440 0.43 26.30 -12.69
CA GLU A 440 -0.26 27.44 -12.04
C GLU A 440 -1.68 27.03 -11.60
N GLN A 441 -2.44 26.38 -12.49
CA GLN A 441 -3.82 25.99 -12.19
C GLN A 441 -3.93 24.95 -11.07
N LEU A 442 -2.97 24.03 -10.98
CA LEU A 442 -2.89 23.06 -9.89
C LEU A 442 -2.51 23.69 -8.54
N ASN A 443 -1.73 24.78 -8.56
CA ASN A 443 -1.40 25.52 -7.35
C ASN A 443 -2.54 26.43 -6.89
N ASP A 444 -3.34 26.95 -7.83
CA ASP A 444 -4.45 27.86 -7.55
C ASP A 444 -5.77 27.15 -7.21
N SER A 445 -5.85 25.84 -7.46
CA SER A 445 -7.05 25.03 -7.22
C SER A 445 -6.89 24.10 -6.02
N ARG A 446 -7.94 23.90 -5.22
CA ARG A 446 -7.88 23.00 -4.06
C ARG A 446 -7.97 21.52 -4.45
N TRP A 447 -8.79 21.19 -5.43
CA TRP A 447 -8.94 19.84 -6.00
C TRP A 447 -8.75 19.85 -7.52
N THR A 448 -8.43 18.70 -8.09
CA THR A 448 -8.40 18.44 -9.53
C THR A 448 -9.37 17.32 -9.84
N ILE A 449 -10.43 17.64 -10.58
CA ILE A 449 -11.39 16.65 -11.09
C ILE A 449 -10.88 16.17 -12.44
N LEU A 450 -10.67 14.86 -12.57
CA LEU A 450 -10.11 14.25 -13.76
C LEU A 450 -11.17 13.38 -14.44
N VAL A 451 -11.73 13.81 -15.57
CA VAL A 451 -12.74 13.03 -16.29
C VAL A 451 -12.05 12.00 -17.18
N LEU A 452 -12.34 10.72 -16.96
CA LEU A 452 -11.69 9.57 -17.59
C LEU A 452 -12.71 8.74 -18.39
N SER A 453 -12.67 8.89 -19.71
CA SER A 453 -13.28 7.94 -20.66
C SER A 453 -12.25 6.96 -21.21
N LYS A 454 -12.72 5.87 -21.83
CA LYS A 454 -11.87 4.98 -22.63
C LYS A 454 -11.18 5.73 -23.76
N SER A 455 -11.88 6.67 -24.40
CA SER A 455 -11.29 7.54 -25.42
C SER A 455 -10.16 8.41 -24.86
N ALA A 456 -10.38 9.05 -23.71
CA ALA A 456 -9.37 9.88 -23.06
C ALA A 456 -8.12 9.07 -22.67
N LEU A 457 -8.33 7.85 -22.15
CA LEU A 457 -7.25 6.95 -21.76
C LEU A 457 -6.45 6.39 -22.96
N HIS A 458 -7.06 6.34 -24.14
CA HIS A 458 -6.37 5.99 -25.37
C HIS A 458 -5.70 7.19 -26.06
N ASP A 459 -5.99 8.43 -25.65
CA ASP A 459 -5.31 9.61 -26.16
C ASP A 459 -3.94 9.78 -25.47
N PRO A 460 -2.82 9.69 -26.23
CA PRO A 460 -1.49 9.87 -25.67
C PRO A 460 -1.26 11.28 -25.10
N LYS A 461 -1.94 12.32 -25.59
CA LYS A 461 -1.82 13.68 -25.06
C LYS A 461 -2.50 13.82 -23.71
N PHE A 462 -3.72 13.29 -23.59
CA PHE A 462 -4.42 13.24 -22.32
C PHE A 462 -3.68 12.41 -21.27
N SER A 463 -3.13 11.26 -21.67
CA SER A 463 -2.27 10.43 -20.81
C SER A 463 -1.04 11.20 -20.33
N HIS A 464 -0.38 11.95 -21.22
CA HIS A 464 0.74 12.83 -20.86
C HIS A 464 0.36 13.85 -19.78
N CYS A 465 -0.76 14.54 -19.94
CA CYS A 465 -1.24 15.50 -18.94
C CYS A 465 -1.58 14.82 -17.60
N CYS A 466 -2.14 13.61 -17.61
CA CYS A 466 -2.39 12.83 -16.39
C CYS A 466 -1.08 12.50 -15.65
N PHE A 467 0.00 12.17 -16.37
CA PHE A 467 1.30 11.94 -15.75
C PHE A 467 1.94 13.23 -15.23
N MET A 468 1.76 14.36 -15.91
CA MET A 468 2.17 15.67 -15.39
C MET A 468 1.45 16.02 -14.09
N LEU A 469 0.15 15.70 -13.98
CA LEU A 469 -0.61 15.86 -12.73
C LEU A 469 0.06 15.07 -11.59
N VAL A 470 0.35 13.80 -11.82
CA VAL A 470 1.03 12.94 -10.84
C VAL A 470 2.37 13.51 -10.42
N GLY A 471 3.19 13.97 -11.37
CA GLY A 471 4.48 14.61 -11.09
C GLY A 471 4.33 15.85 -10.23
N GLU A 472 3.36 16.71 -10.53
CA GLU A 472 3.07 17.89 -9.72
C GLU A 472 2.55 17.56 -8.31
N PHE A 473 1.77 16.49 -8.14
CA PHE A 473 1.34 16.03 -6.82
C PHE A 473 2.48 15.49 -5.98
N LEU A 474 3.40 14.74 -6.60
CA LEU A 474 4.61 14.27 -5.93
C LEU A 474 5.49 15.46 -5.52
N ARG A 475 5.64 16.47 -6.39
CA ARG A 475 6.39 17.69 -6.10
C ARG A 475 5.76 18.52 -4.98
N THR A 476 4.43 18.69 -5.00
CA THR A 476 3.69 19.52 -4.05
C THR A 476 3.31 18.79 -2.77
N LYS A 477 3.46 17.45 -2.73
CA LYS A 477 3.11 16.57 -1.61
C LYS A 477 1.64 16.62 -1.22
N ARG A 478 0.76 16.93 -2.19
CA ARG A 478 -0.68 17.07 -1.96
C ARG A 478 -1.44 16.17 -2.91
N LEU A 479 -2.23 15.28 -2.34
CA LEU A 479 -3.14 14.41 -3.09
C LEU A 479 -4.52 15.06 -3.08
N GLY A 480 -4.91 15.65 -4.21
CA GLY A 480 -6.19 16.37 -4.34
C GLY A 480 -6.88 16.03 -5.65
N ILE A 481 -6.95 14.75 -6.02
CA ILE A 481 -7.53 14.31 -7.30
C ILE A 481 -8.89 13.66 -7.05
N ILE A 482 -9.84 13.90 -7.94
CA ILE A 482 -11.10 13.18 -8.05
C ILE A 482 -11.19 12.61 -9.48
N PRO A 483 -10.73 11.38 -9.73
CA PRO A 483 -10.97 10.70 -11.00
C PRO A 483 -12.46 10.41 -11.14
N VAL A 484 -13.03 10.76 -12.30
CA VAL A 484 -14.45 10.55 -12.63
C VAL A 484 -14.51 9.67 -13.88
N LEU A 485 -14.93 8.41 -13.74
CA LEU A 485 -15.02 7.47 -14.85
C LEU A 485 -16.36 7.63 -15.55
N THR A 486 -16.35 7.90 -16.85
CA THR A 486 -17.58 7.99 -17.67
C THR A 486 -17.94 6.61 -18.22
N ASP A 487 -17.08 6.03 -19.04
CA ASP A 487 -17.24 4.69 -19.66
C ASP A 487 -16.03 3.76 -19.47
N ALA A 488 -15.03 4.21 -18.70
CA ALA A 488 -13.84 3.48 -18.30
C ALA A 488 -14.08 2.62 -17.04
N GLY A 489 -13.43 1.45 -16.97
CA GLY A 489 -13.39 0.60 -15.78
C GLY A 489 -12.15 0.87 -14.91
N HIS A 490 -12.10 0.26 -13.72
CA HIS A 490 -10.93 0.35 -12.83
C HIS A 490 -9.61 -0.03 -13.51
N GLU A 491 -9.65 -1.11 -14.30
CA GLU A 491 -8.48 -1.63 -15.02
C GLU A 491 -7.97 -0.71 -16.13
N ASP A 492 -8.80 0.23 -16.57
CA ASP A 492 -8.43 1.18 -17.61
C ASP A 492 -7.67 2.39 -17.03
N ILE A 493 -7.81 2.66 -15.72
CA ILE A 493 -7.12 3.76 -15.04
C ILE A 493 -5.59 3.50 -15.08
N PRO A 494 -4.73 4.48 -15.42
CA PRO A 494 -3.28 4.32 -15.32
C PRO A 494 -2.86 4.11 -13.87
N GLU A 495 -1.96 3.17 -13.60
CA GLU A 495 -1.61 2.83 -12.21
C GLU A 495 -1.07 4.04 -11.41
N ALA A 496 -0.35 4.94 -12.07
CA ALA A 496 0.16 6.16 -11.46
C ALA A 496 -0.94 7.02 -10.78
N ILE A 497 -2.19 6.92 -11.26
CA ILE A 497 -3.37 7.56 -10.65
C ILE A 497 -4.36 6.57 -10.02
N ARG A 498 -4.12 5.25 -10.08
CA ARG A 498 -4.91 4.25 -9.31
C ARG A 498 -4.71 4.40 -7.80
N ILE A 499 -3.71 5.14 -7.35
CA ILE A 499 -3.47 5.43 -5.92
C ILE A 499 -4.62 6.23 -5.26
N VAL A 500 -5.51 6.85 -6.04
CA VAL A 500 -6.67 7.59 -5.56
C VAL A 500 -7.96 6.87 -5.95
N THR A 501 -8.95 6.96 -5.07
CA THR A 501 -10.29 6.42 -5.33
C THR A 501 -11.00 7.22 -6.40
N TYR A 502 -11.76 6.55 -7.26
CA TYR A 502 -12.49 7.16 -8.37
C TYR A 502 -14.00 7.17 -8.15
N THR A 503 -14.69 8.03 -8.89
CA THR A 503 -16.15 8.09 -8.96
C THR A 503 -16.61 7.65 -10.34
N ALA A 504 -17.39 6.59 -10.46
CA ALA A 504 -18.06 6.30 -11.73
C ALA A 504 -19.31 7.18 -11.91
N VAL A 505 -19.55 7.62 -13.15
CA VAL A 505 -20.78 8.30 -13.56
C VAL A 505 -21.94 7.31 -13.46
N ASP A 506 -22.97 7.68 -12.72
CA ASP A 506 -24.17 6.88 -12.57
C ASP A 506 -25.40 7.57 -13.18
N ASN A 507 -26.36 6.74 -13.61
CA ASN A 507 -27.60 7.21 -14.25
C ASN A 507 -28.48 8.06 -13.33
N ASN A 508 -28.27 8.00 -12.01
CA ASN A 508 -29.08 8.70 -11.01
C ASN A 508 -28.46 10.04 -10.59
N ARG A 509 -27.36 10.47 -11.22
CA ARG A 509 -26.61 11.69 -10.87
C ARG A 509 -26.09 11.71 -9.42
N MET A 510 -26.07 10.58 -8.73
CA MET A 510 -25.56 10.49 -7.36
C MET A 510 -24.06 10.77 -7.30
N TYR A 511 -23.36 10.51 -8.41
CA TYR A 511 -21.95 10.85 -8.59
C TYR A 511 -21.64 12.34 -8.40
N LEU A 512 -22.54 13.24 -8.79
CA LEU A 512 -22.38 14.69 -8.61
C LEU A 512 -22.39 15.09 -7.14
N GLU A 513 -23.32 14.52 -6.36
CA GLU A 513 -23.38 14.73 -4.90
C GLU A 513 -22.14 14.14 -4.21
N ARG A 514 -21.59 13.02 -4.70
CA ARG A 514 -20.32 12.45 -4.19
C ARG A 514 -19.13 13.38 -4.44
N ILE A 515 -19.03 13.95 -5.64
CA ILE A 515 -18.00 14.96 -5.97
C ILE A 515 -18.14 16.16 -5.05
N LEU A 516 -19.35 16.70 -4.88
CA LEU A 516 -19.63 17.84 -4.00
C LEU A 516 -19.23 17.57 -2.56
N THR A 517 -19.60 16.40 -2.02
CA THR A 517 -19.23 15.98 -0.65
C THR A 517 -17.72 15.88 -0.50
N THR A 518 -17.02 15.43 -1.54
CA THR A 518 -15.54 15.38 -1.58
C THR A 518 -14.92 16.76 -1.58
N LEU A 519 -15.41 17.66 -2.43
CA LEU A 519 -14.95 19.04 -2.47
C LEU A 519 -15.22 19.77 -1.15
N ARG A 520 -16.25 19.38 -0.39
CA ARG A 520 -16.49 19.90 0.96
C ARG A 520 -15.55 19.33 2.02
N GLY A 521 -14.84 18.25 1.72
CA GLY A 521 -14.02 17.50 2.68
C GLY A 521 -14.87 16.67 3.64
N GLU A 522 -16.14 16.44 3.31
CA GLU A 522 -17.10 15.71 4.15
C GLU A 522 -16.97 14.18 3.95
N MET A 523 -16.61 13.71 2.76
CA MET A 523 -16.36 12.30 2.43
C MET A 523 -15.35 12.17 1.28
N ILE A 524 -14.71 11.02 1.12
CA ILE A 524 -13.90 10.71 -0.06
C ILE A 524 -14.83 10.04 -1.10
N PRO A 525 -14.64 10.20 -2.43
CA PRO A 525 -15.59 9.69 -3.39
C PRO A 525 -15.59 8.16 -3.41
N TYR A 526 -16.77 7.54 -3.19
CA TYR A 526 -16.99 6.10 -3.36
C TYR A 526 -18.19 5.83 -4.25
N ASP A 527 -17.98 5.17 -5.39
CA ASP A 527 -19.08 4.46 -6.04
C ASP A 527 -19.23 3.05 -5.45
N THR A 528 -20.46 2.54 -5.42
CA THR A 528 -20.84 1.18 -5.03
C THR A 528 -20.20 0.09 -5.88
N GLN A 529 -19.67 0.42 -7.06
CA GLN A 529 -18.91 -0.48 -7.93
C GLN A 529 -17.39 -0.23 -7.88
N SER A 530 -16.93 0.77 -7.12
CA SER A 530 -15.51 1.10 -7.01
C SER A 530 -14.76 0.03 -6.23
N LEU A 531 -13.82 -0.64 -6.90
CA LEU A 531 -12.82 -1.47 -6.25
C LEU A 531 -11.74 -0.58 -5.63
N MET A 532 -11.49 -0.76 -4.33
CA MET A 532 -10.32 -0.22 -3.67
C MET A 532 -9.10 -0.96 -4.22
N PRO A 533 -8.05 -0.27 -4.68
CA PRO A 533 -6.87 -0.95 -5.17
C PRO A 533 -6.25 -1.72 -4.00
N ALA A 534 -6.15 -3.04 -4.11
CA ALA A 534 -5.41 -3.84 -3.14
C ALA A 534 -3.91 -3.55 -3.23
N GLY A 535 -3.38 -3.38 -4.44
CA GLY A 535 -1.94 -3.37 -4.69
C GLY A 535 -1.29 -4.71 -4.34
N ASP A 536 0.03 -4.77 -4.50
CA ASP A 536 0.85 -5.85 -3.92
C ASP A 536 1.05 -5.60 -2.42
N VAL A 537 0.42 -6.44 -1.60
CA VAL A 537 0.35 -6.26 -0.14
C VAL A 537 1.20 -7.27 0.63
N ALA A 538 1.67 -8.34 -0.03
CA ALA A 538 2.34 -9.48 0.58
C ALA A 538 3.57 -9.08 1.40
N TYR A 539 4.47 -8.31 0.78
CA TYR A 539 5.68 -7.77 1.42
C TYR A 539 5.35 -7.03 2.72
N VAL A 540 4.40 -6.11 2.65
CA VAL A 540 4.06 -5.20 3.74
C VAL A 540 3.37 -5.94 4.88
N LEU A 541 2.48 -6.87 4.55
CA LEU A 541 1.84 -7.73 5.52
C LEU A 541 2.87 -8.62 6.24
N ALA A 542 3.85 -9.17 5.52
CA ALA A 542 4.95 -9.95 6.10
C ALA A 542 5.79 -9.12 7.07
N TRP A 543 6.27 -7.95 6.65
CA TRP A 543 7.06 -7.05 7.50
C TRP A 543 6.31 -6.57 8.73
N ASN A 544 5.05 -6.14 8.57
CA ASN A 544 4.24 -5.69 9.70
C ASN A 544 3.98 -6.83 10.69
N TYR A 545 3.70 -8.04 10.20
CA TYR A 545 3.49 -9.21 11.05
C TYR A 545 4.79 -9.60 11.79
N ALA A 546 5.93 -9.58 11.11
CA ALA A 546 7.21 -9.84 11.76
C ALA A 546 7.50 -8.81 12.86
N VAL A 547 7.44 -7.51 12.53
CA VAL A 547 7.87 -6.42 13.43
C VAL A 547 6.90 -6.15 14.58
N ASN A 548 5.59 -6.31 14.38
CA ASN A 548 4.57 -6.00 15.39
C ASN A 548 4.10 -7.20 16.20
N TYR A 549 4.47 -8.42 15.79
CA TYR A 549 4.03 -9.64 16.46
C TYR A 549 5.18 -10.60 16.73
N LEU A 550 5.85 -11.11 15.69
CA LEU A 550 6.86 -12.16 15.88
C LEU A 550 8.08 -11.68 16.66
N VAL A 551 8.57 -10.46 16.41
CA VAL A 551 9.68 -9.86 17.18
C VAL A 551 9.37 -9.85 18.69
N ASP A 552 8.13 -9.50 19.04
CA ASP A 552 7.72 -9.39 20.43
C ASP A 552 7.49 -10.78 21.04
N VAL A 553 6.91 -11.74 20.31
CA VAL A 553 6.56 -13.08 20.82
C VAL A 553 7.73 -14.05 20.91
N MET A 554 8.62 -14.04 19.92
CA MET A 554 9.66 -15.07 19.76
C MET A 554 10.63 -15.19 20.95
N PRO A 555 11.10 -14.10 21.59
CA PRO A 555 12.06 -14.18 22.69
C PRO A 555 11.57 -14.85 23.99
N GLY A 556 10.26 -15.14 24.12
CA GLY A 556 9.66 -15.81 25.29
C GLY A 556 8.94 -17.12 24.98
N LEU A 557 8.67 -17.41 23.71
CA LEU A 557 7.78 -18.48 23.27
C LEU A 557 8.18 -19.87 23.80
N GLY A 558 9.46 -20.25 23.65
CA GLY A 558 9.94 -21.56 24.10
C GLY A 558 9.64 -21.81 25.58
N LYS A 559 9.92 -20.82 26.44
CA LYS A 559 9.67 -20.90 27.89
C LYS A 559 8.19 -21.10 28.21
N VAL A 560 7.30 -20.36 27.54
CA VAL A 560 5.84 -20.45 27.73
C VAL A 560 5.32 -21.83 27.33
N ILE A 561 5.83 -22.38 26.22
CA ILE A 561 5.49 -23.74 25.78
C ILE A 561 5.99 -24.76 26.81
N THR A 562 7.26 -24.69 27.23
CA THR A 562 7.83 -25.63 28.21
C THR A 562 7.07 -25.60 29.54
N GLU A 563 6.70 -24.41 30.04
CA GLU A 563 5.91 -24.27 31.27
C GLU A 563 4.52 -24.89 31.11
N THR A 564 3.88 -24.67 29.96
CA THR A 564 2.57 -25.27 29.67
C THR A 564 2.66 -26.79 29.61
N LEU A 565 3.68 -27.35 28.94
CA LEU A 565 3.92 -28.79 28.87
C LEU A 565 4.18 -29.41 30.25
N LYS A 566 4.95 -28.72 31.12
CA LYS A 566 5.16 -29.14 32.50
C LYS A 566 3.85 -29.24 33.28
N THR A 567 2.91 -28.30 33.10
CA THR A 567 1.60 -28.38 33.76
C THR A 567 0.75 -29.57 33.31
N LEU A 568 1.04 -30.12 32.12
CA LEU A 568 0.35 -31.26 31.54
C LEU A 568 1.09 -32.59 31.77
N ASN A 569 2.20 -32.58 32.53
CA ASN A 569 3.11 -33.73 32.70
C ASN A 569 3.63 -34.31 31.36
N MET A 570 3.80 -33.45 30.35
CA MET A 570 4.29 -33.81 29.03
C MET A 570 5.77 -33.45 28.87
N THR A 571 6.52 -34.23 28.10
CA THR A 571 7.93 -33.92 27.81
C THR A 571 8.07 -33.19 26.47
N PRO A 572 9.15 -32.39 26.28
CA PRO A 572 9.46 -31.77 24.99
C PRO A 572 9.71 -32.76 23.84
N GLN A 573 9.88 -34.06 24.15
CA GLN A 573 9.96 -35.10 23.11
C GLN A 573 8.61 -35.37 22.44
N THR A 574 7.51 -35.03 23.11
CA THR A 574 6.13 -35.21 22.62
C THR A 574 5.60 -33.99 21.85
N CYS A 575 6.11 -32.80 22.18
CA CYS A 575 5.76 -31.53 21.53
C CYS A 575 7.03 -30.68 21.36
N ARG A 576 7.41 -30.37 20.12
CA ARG A 576 8.54 -29.45 19.86
C ARG A 576 8.22 -28.07 20.44
N GLU A 577 9.22 -27.36 20.97
CA GLU A 577 9.10 -25.98 21.45
C GLU A 577 9.02 -24.99 20.27
N LYS A 578 8.09 -25.22 19.35
CA LYS A 578 7.93 -24.45 18.12
C LYS A 578 6.48 -24.00 17.93
N LEU A 579 6.31 -22.78 17.44
CA LEU A 579 5.05 -22.28 16.90
C LEU A 579 4.95 -22.63 15.41
N TYR A 580 3.90 -23.36 15.05
CA TYR A 580 3.58 -23.67 13.66
C TYR A 580 2.63 -22.59 13.11
N LEU A 581 3.13 -21.80 12.16
CA LEU A 581 2.33 -20.85 11.40
C LEU A 581 1.62 -21.58 10.27
N ILE A 582 0.33 -21.81 10.43
CA ILE A 582 -0.48 -22.59 9.49
C ILE A 582 -0.95 -21.68 8.36
N ILE A 583 -0.58 -21.98 7.11
CA ILE A 583 -0.91 -21.16 5.95
C ILE A 583 -1.59 -22.05 4.89
N PRO A 584 -2.94 -22.07 4.84
CA PRO A 584 -3.65 -22.74 3.76
C PRO A 584 -3.54 -21.94 2.46
N LYS A 585 -3.30 -22.61 1.33
CA LYS A 585 -3.22 -21.98 0.00
C LYS A 585 -4.50 -21.24 -0.38
N SER A 586 -5.66 -21.71 0.07
CA SER A 586 -6.94 -21.03 -0.12
C SER A 586 -7.14 -19.75 0.72
N CYS A 587 -6.19 -19.45 1.62
CA CYS A 587 -6.27 -18.44 2.68
C CYS A 587 -7.43 -18.65 3.68
N GLU A 588 -8.12 -19.78 3.64
CA GLU A 588 -9.26 -20.05 4.50
C GLU A 588 -8.84 -20.42 5.93
N CYS A 589 -8.85 -19.41 6.80
CA CYS A 589 -8.60 -19.53 8.23
C CYS A 589 -9.93 -19.69 8.99
N SER A 590 -10.21 -20.90 9.48
CA SER A 590 -11.35 -21.21 10.35
C SER A 590 -11.23 -20.55 11.74
N GLN A 591 -12.29 -20.62 12.56
CA GLN A 591 -12.27 -20.03 13.90
C GLN A 591 -11.33 -20.78 14.86
N SER A 592 -11.05 -22.05 14.57
CA SER A 592 -10.05 -22.85 15.26
C SER A 592 -9.41 -23.89 14.34
N LEU A 593 -8.26 -24.44 14.71
CA LEU A 593 -7.66 -25.54 13.96
C LEU A 593 -8.48 -26.85 14.05
N VAL A 594 -9.29 -27.00 15.10
CA VAL A 594 -10.22 -28.13 15.29
C VAL A 594 -11.31 -28.14 14.22
N GLU A 595 -11.83 -26.96 13.87
CA GLU A 595 -12.80 -26.83 12.78
C GLU A 595 -12.21 -27.13 11.41
N LYS A 596 -10.90 -26.94 11.22
CA LYS A 596 -10.25 -27.16 9.93
C LYS A 596 -10.03 -28.64 9.64
N ASP A 597 -9.75 -29.44 10.67
CA ASP A 597 -9.48 -30.87 10.55
C ASP A 597 -10.00 -31.59 11.80
N GLU A 598 -11.01 -32.44 11.63
CA GLU A 598 -11.70 -33.13 12.72
C GLU A 598 -10.78 -34.03 13.57
N ARG A 599 -9.60 -34.40 13.06
CA ARG A 599 -8.60 -35.18 13.81
C ARG A 599 -7.84 -34.32 14.81
N ILE A 600 -7.86 -33.00 14.65
CA ILE A 600 -7.20 -32.06 15.56
C ILE A 600 -8.11 -31.80 16.75
N GLN A 601 -7.55 -31.93 17.95
CA GLN A 601 -8.22 -31.69 19.21
C GLN A 601 -7.51 -30.58 19.97
N PHE A 602 -8.29 -29.66 20.52
CA PHE A 602 -7.77 -28.64 21.43
C PHE A 602 -7.37 -29.28 22.77
N VAL A 603 -6.20 -28.90 23.29
CA VAL A 603 -5.69 -29.37 24.58
C VAL A 603 -5.82 -28.28 25.64
N LYS A 604 -5.14 -27.14 25.41
CA LYS A 604 -5.05 -26.06 26.39
C LYS A 604 -4.48 -24.79 25.77
N THR A 605 -4.95 -23.62 26.22
CA THR A 605 -4.32 -22.33 25.92
C THR A 605 -3.20 -22.04 26.93
N THR A 606 -2.06 -21.56 26.46
CA THR A 606 -0.94 -21.18 27.32
C THR A 606 -1.33 -20.03 28.26
N PRO A 607 -0.69 -19.92 29.45
CA PRO A 607 -0.90 -18.76 30.31
C PRO A 607 -0.65 -17.44 29.58
N GLU A 608 -1.38 -16.40 30.00
CA GLU A 608 -1.17 -15.03 29.56
C GLU A 608 0.29 -14.64 29.77
N THR A 609 0.99 -14.35 28.67
CA THR A 609 2.39 -13.93 28.75
C THR A 609 2.50 -12.51 28.22
N HIS A 610 3.04 -11.63 29.06
CA HIS A 610 3.46 -10.30 28.64
C HIS A 610 4.82 -10.44 27.95
N ILE A 611 4.84 -10.31 26.63
CA ILE A 611 6.09 -10.34 25.87
C ILE A 611 6.22 -9.01 25.11
N GLY A 612 7.37 -8.35 25.25
CA GLY A 612 7.65 -7.06 24.61
C GLY A 612 7.23 -5.82 25.42
N ASN A 613 7.52 -4.64 24.86
CA ASN A 613 7.47 -3.33 25.55
C ASN A 613 6.07 -2.68 25.61
N LEU A 614 5.03 -3.37 25.11
CA LEU A 614 3.69 -2.81 24.88
C LEU A 614 2.60 -3.32 25.86
N ASN A 615 2.98 -4.05 26.93
CA ASN A 615 2.05 -4.70 27.86
C ASN A 615 0.99 -5.60 27.19
N ARG A 616 1.21 -6.00 25.93
CA ARG A 616 0.30 -6.88 25.20
C ARG A 616 0.39 -8.28 25.80
N VAL A 617 -0.78 -8.88 25.99
CA VAL A 617 -0.92 -10.24 26.46
C VAL A 617 -0.98 -11.15 25.25
N TYR A 618 -0.10 -12.15 25.23
CA TYR A 618 -0.07 -13.18 24.20
C TYR A 618 -0.42 -14.53 24.80
N THR A 619 -1.22 -15.30 24.06
CA THR A 619 -1.64 -16.67 24.37
C THR A 619 -1.53 -17.52 23.12
N PHE A 620 -1.23 -18.79 23.29
CA PHE A 620 -1.11 -19.76 22.20
C PHE A 620 -1.93 -21.00 22.53
N ASP A 621 -2.54 -21.60 21.53
CA ASP A 621 -3.31 -22.82 21.72
C ASP A 621 -2.45 -24.05 21.41
N LEU A 622 -2.42 -24.98 22.37
CA LEU A 622 -1.85 -26.31 22.23
C LEU A 622 -2.92 -27.26 21.69
N TYR A 623 -2.56 -27.98 20.64
CA TYR A 623 -3.39 -28.95 19.97
C TYR A 623 -2.73 -30.32 19.96
N LYS A 624 -3.55 -31.35 19.72
CA LYS A 624 -3.10 -32.72 19.48
C LYS A 624 -3.87 -33.39 18.37
N PHE A 625 -3.27 -34.40 17.75
CA PHE A 625 -3.95 -35.26 16.77
C PHE A 625 -3.27 -36.63 16.71
N GLU A 626 -3.99 -37.61 16.15
CA GLU A 626 -3.44 -38.94 15.87
C GLU A 626 -3.29 -39.14 14.35
N PHE A 627 -2.13 -39.61 13.92
CA PHE A 627 -1.87 -39.95 12.52
C PHE A 627 -1.01 -41.21 12.46
N GLU A 628 -1.46 -42.20 11.69
CA GLU A 628 -0.80 -43.52 11.54
C GLU A 628 -0.46 -44.20 12.89
N GLY A 629 -1.34 -44.07 13.89
CA GLY A 629 -1.18 -44.70 15.21
C GLY A 629 -0.17 -43.99 16.13
N LYS A 630 0.28 -42.79 15.76
CA LYS A 630 1.15 -41.94 16.58
C LYS A 630 0.42 -40.65 16.97
N GLU A 631 0.52 -40.30 18.25
CA GLU A 631 -0.04 -39.05 18.79
C GLU A 631 0.99 -37.92 18.64
N TYR A 632 0.53 -36.79 18.11
CA TYR A 632 1.31 -35.58 17.90
C TYR A 632 0.73 -34.45 18.73
N HIS A 633 1.61 -33.61 19.27
CA HIS A 633 1.23 -32.37 19.93
C HIS A 633 1.98 -31.20 19.31
N PHE A 634 1.28 -30.08 19.13
CA PHE A 634 1.85 -28.91 18.51
C PHE A 634 1.14 -27.63 18.95
N VAL A 635 1.87 -26.52 18.93
CA VAL A 635 1.31 -25.18 19.12
C VAL A 635 1.18 -24.54 17.75
N GLY A 636 -0.02 -24.13 17.38
CA GLY A 636 -0.30 -23.66 16.02
C GLY A 636 -1.26 -22.48 15.97
N GLN A 637 -1.07 -21.60 15.00
CA GLN A 637 -1.99 -20.50 14.74
C GLN A 637 -2.00 -20.12 13.26
N TYR A 638 -3.10 -19.51 12.81
CA TYR A 638 -3.11 -18.83 11.52
C TYR A 638 -2.44 -17.45 11.62
N PRO A 639 -1.60 -17.05 10.66
CA PRO A 639 -1.16 -15.66 10.57
C PRO A 639 -2.33 -14.74 10.23
N ALA A 640 -2.51 -13.67 11.00
CA ALA A 640 -3.50 -12.62 10.72
C ALA A 640 -3.42 -12.05 9.28
N PRO A 641 -2.22 -11.86 8.68
CA PRO A 641 -2.09 -11.52 7.26
C PRO A 641 -2.85 -12.40 6.27
N VAL A 642 -2.87 -13.71 6.50
CA VAL A 642 -3.50 -14.68 5.59
C VAL A 642 -5.02 -14.55 5.66
N ALA A 643 -5.56 -14.37 6.88
CA ALA A 643 -6.96 -14.05 7.08
C ALA A 643 -7.36 -12.70 6.46
N CYS A 644 -6.46 -11.71 6.46
CA CYS A 644 -6.65 -10.42 5.78
C CYS A 644 -6.81 -10.62 4.27
N LEU A 645 -5.91 -11.37 3.62
CA LEU A 645 -5.99 -11.68 2.19
C LEU A 645 -7.31 -12.35 1.81
N ARG A 646 -7.73 -13.35 2.60
CA ARG A 646 -9.02 -14.02 2.38
C ARG A 646 -10.19 -13.05 2.51
N ARG A 647 -10.16 -12.19 3.53
CA ARG A 647 -11.23 -11.21 3.74
C ARG A 647 -11.29 -10.16 2.65
N MET A 648 -10.15 -9.70 2.13
CA MET A 648 -10.10 -8.83 0.97
C MET A 648 -10.81 -9.48 -0.23
N TYR A 649 -10.56 -10.78 -0.46
CA TYR A 649 -11.24 -11.55 -1.51
C TYR A 649 -12.75 -11.73 -1.25
N ASP A 650 -13.14 -12.03 -0.01
CA ASP A 650 -14.55 -12.29 0.34
C ASP A 650 -15.40 -11.01 0.29
N LEU A 651 -14.85 -9.87 0.71
CA LEU A 651 -15.56 -8.59 0.74
C LEU A 651 -15.85 -8.01 -0.66
N LYS A 652 -15.14 -8.46 -1.69
CA LYS A 652 -15.26 -7.98 -3.10
C LYS A 652 -15.03 -6.48 -3.30
N VAL A 653 -14.73 -5.72 -2.26
CA VAL A 653 -14.41 -4.29 -2.30
C VAL A 653 -12.92 -4.06 -2.59
N ALA A 654 -12.04 -5.01 -2.27
CA ALA A 654 -10.58 -4.86 -2.39
C ALA A 654 -10.02 -5.10 -3.80
N GLY A 655 -10.86 -5.38 -4.80
CA GLY A 655 -10.43 -5.66 -6.16
C GLY A 655 -9.62 -6.95 -6.36
N ILE A 656 -9.40 -7.75 -5.31
CA ILE A 656 -8.61 -8.98 -5.39
C ILE A 656 -9.46 -10.19 -5.84
N ASN A 657 -8.99 -10.91 -6.85
CA ASN A 657 -9.57 -12.17 -7.31
C ASN A 657 -8.85 -13.40 -6.71
N GLU A 658 -9.35 -14.61 -6.98
CA GLU A 658 -8.81 -15.85 -6.38
C GLU A 658 -7.36 -16.13 -6.82
N LEU A 659 -7.02 -15.82 -8.07
CA LEU A 659 -5.69 -16.05 -8.63
C LEU A 659 -4.68 -15.08 -8.00
N GLU A 660 -5.05 -13.80 -7.87
CA GLU A 660 -4.25 -12.80 -7.16
C GLU A 660 -4.09 -13.12 -5.69
N MET A 661 -5.15 -13.52 -4.99
CA MET A 661 -5.07 -13.95 -3.59
C MET A 661 -4.09 -15.11 -3.42
N THR A 662 -4.12 -16.08 -4.34
CA THR A 662 -3.20 -17.23 -4.33
C THR A 662 -1.75 -16.78 -4.57
N SER A 663 -1.52 -15.89 -5.53
CA SER A 663 -0.20 -15.32 -5.79
C SER A 663 0.34 -14.54 -4.58
N GLN A 664 -0.52 -13.74 -3.94
CA GLN A 664 -0.17 -12.90 -2.79
C GLN A 664 0.17 -13.73 -1.54
N VAL A 665 -0.51 -14.86 -1.30
CA VAL A 665 -0.16 -15.73 -0.17
C VAL A 665 1.14 -16.50 -0.39
N GLU A 666 1.44 -16.90 -1.64
CA GLU A 666 2.72 -17.51 -2.00
C GLU A 666 3.85 -16.52 -1.78
N GLN A 667 3.72 -15.29 -2.29
CA GLN A 667 4.67 -14.20 -2.08
C GLN A 667 4.81 -13.84 -0.59
N PHE A 668 3.71 -13.83 0.18
CA PHE A 668 3.77 -13.61 1.63
C PHE A 668 4.65 -14.66 2.33
N CYS A 669 4.56 -15.93 1.92
CA CYS A 669 5.38 -17.01 2.47
C CYS A 669 6.87 -16.83 2.16
N GLU A 670 7.21 -16.40 0.95
CA GLU A 670 8.60 -16.11 0.54
C GLU A 670 9.17 -14.92 1.34
N GLU A 671 8.38 -13.84 1.45
CA GLU A 671 8.78 -12.62 2.14
C GLU A 671 8.94 -12.82 3.64
N ILE A 672 7.96 -13.45 4.31
CA ILE A 672 8.04 -13.67 5.75
C ILE A 672 9.22 -14.59 6.11
N THR A 673 9.52 -15.58 5.26
CA THR A 673 10.70 -16.44 5.43
C THR A 673 11.97 -15.61 5.31
N THR A 674 12.07 -14.78 4.28
CA THR A 674 13.21 -13.90 4.03
C THR A 674 13.44 -12.91 5.17
N VAL A 675 12.39 -12.25 5.65
CA VAL A 675 12.45 -11.30 6.77
C VAL A 675 12.98 -11.96 8.03
N LEU A 676 12.50 -13.17 8.32
CA LEU A 676 12.84 -13.87 9.55
C LEU A 676 14.22 -14.54 9.48
N GLU A 677 14.64 -15.03 8.31
CA GLU A 677 15.98 -15.58 8.06
C GLU A 677 17.08 -14.51 8.02
N HIS A 678 16.82 -13.32 7.46
CA HIS A 678 17.87 -12.29 7.35
C HIS A 678 18.02 -11.43 8.60
N LYS A 679 16.97 -11.30 9.42
CA LYS A 679 16.97 -10.37 10.57
C LYS A 679 16.72 -11.01 11.93
N MET A 680 16.18 -12.23 11.98
CA MET A 680 15.81 -12.91 13.24
C MET A 680 16.34 -14.36 13.33
N SER A 681 17.33 -14.69 12.50
CA SER A 681 17.74 -16.05 12.12
C SER A 681 17.85 -17.06 13.27
N GLU A 682 18.48 -16.68 14.38
CA GLU A 682 18.73 -17.60 15.50
C GLU A 682 17.46 -17.98 16.27
N HIS A 683 16.50 -17.06 16.42
CA HIS A 683 15.25 -17.32 17.14
C HIS A 683 14.18 -17.91 16.24
N PHE A 684 14.08 -17.44 14.99
CA PHE A 684 13.04 -17.89 14.08
C PHE A 684 13.19 -19.38 13.74
N THR A 685 14.36 -19.80 13.25
CA THR A 685 14.61 -21.19 12.84
C THR A 685 14.44 -22.19 13.98
N LYS A 686 14.65 -21.74 15.23
CA LYS A 686 14.53 -22.55 16.43
C LYS A 686 13.10 -22.67 16.94
N PHE A 687 12.33 -21.57 16.96
CA PHE A 687 11.04 -21.50 17.68
C PHE A 687 9.82 -21.32 16.78
N CYS A 688 9.98 -21.23 15.46
CA CYS A 688 8.89 -21.02 14.54
C CYS A 688 9.07 -21.87 13.27
N GLU A 689 7.96 -22.35 12.70
CA GLU A 689 7.96 -23.08 11.44
C GLU A 689 6.74 -22.70 10.60
N ILE A 690 6.94 -22.47 9.30
CA ILE A 690 5.86 -22.15 8.38
C ILE A 690 5.34 -23.44 7.73
N VAL A 691 4.04 -23.68 7.86
CA VAL A 691 3.33 -24.81 7.27
C VAL A 691 2.44 -24.28 6.15
N PHE A 692 3.05 -24.03 5.00
CA PHE A 692 2.33 -23.70 3.77
C PHE A 692 1.87 -24.98 3.06
N TYR A 693 0.57 -25.14 2.84
CA TYR A 693 -0.01 -26.36 2.28
C TYR A 693 -1.23 -26.10 1.41
N ASP A 694 -1.47 -27.01 0.47
CA ASP A 694 -2.67 -27.00 -0.38
C ASP A 694 -3.82 -27.70 0.34
N ASP A 695 -4.63 -26.91 1.04
CA ASP A 695 -5.73 -27.37 1.87
C ASP A 695 -6.92 -27.95 1.09
N ARG A 696 -6.84 -27.95 -0.25
CA ARG A 696 -7.78 -28.64 -1.14
C ARG A 696 -7.33 -30.07 -1.48
N LYS A 697 -6.05 -30.38 -1.28
CA LYS A 697 -5.45 -31.67 -1.65
C LYS A 697 -5.02 -32.50 -0.46
N VAL A 698 -4.52 -31.83 0.58
CA VAL A 698 -3.92 -32.48 1.74
C VAL A 698 -4.57 -31.92 2.99
N SER A 699 -4.86 -32.82 3.91
CA SER A 699 -5.42 -32.48 5.21
C SER A 699 -4.36 -31.90 6.15
N LEU A 700 -4.76 -31.01 7.08
CA LEU A 700 -3.80 -30.30 7.93
C LEU A 700 -3.00 -31.27 8.80
N SER A 701 -3.65 -32.29 9.38
CA SER A 701 -2.96 -33.23 10.27
C SER A 701 -1.94 -34.10 9.52
N GLU A 702 -2.17 -34.42 8.24
CA GLU A 702 -1.22 -35.17 7.41
C GLU A 702 0.02 -34.33 7.08
N GLU A 703 -0.16 -33.06 6.72
CA GLU A 703 0.96 -32.16 6.49
C GLU A 703 1.77 -31.94 7.78
N LEU A 704 1.10 -31.71 8.92
CA LEU A 704 1.76 -31.53 10.20
C LEU A 704 2.55 -32.77 10.62
N ALA A 705 2.00 -33.98 10.45
CA ALA A 705 2.74 -35.22 10.72
C ALA A 705 4.03 -35.28 9.90
N ARG A 706 3.95 -34.99 8.60
CA ARG A 706 5.11 -34.98 7.70
C ARG A 706 6.18 -33.97 8.13
N ARG A 707 5.78 -32.79 8.61
CA ARG A 707 6.69 -31.73 9.08
C ARG A 707 7.32 -32.05 10.43
N ILE A 708 6.53 -32.54 11.38
CA ILE A 708 7.01 -32.90 12.73
C ILE A 708 7.96 -34.10 12.68
N ASP A 709 7.74 -35.04 11.76
CA ASP A 709 8.62 -36.20 11.56
C ASP A 709 9.81 -35.92 10.65
N SER A 710 9.83 -34.77 9.96
CA SER A 710 11.01 -34.29 9.25
C SER A 710 12.09 -33.89 10.27
N PRO A 711 13.34 -34.37 10.13
CA PRO A 711 14.42 -34.10 11.07
C PRO A 711 14.80 -32.62 11.19
#